data_AF-W7M1A6-F1
#
_entry.id   AF-W7M1A6-F1
#
_cell.length_a   1.000
_cell.length_b   1.000
_cell.length_c   1.000
_cell.angle_alpha   90.00
_cell.angle_beta   90.00
_cell.angle_gamma   90.00
#
_symmetry.space_group_name_H-M   'P 1'
#
loop_
_entity.id
_entity.type
_entity.pdbx_description
1 polymer ?
#
loop_
_entity_poly.entity_id
_entity_poly.type
_entity_poly.pdbx_seq_one_letter_code
_entity_poly.pdbx_strand_id
1 'polypeptide(L)'
;MASNDKWRVGEFGSRPVRVANCSGYHGDPAIEMYKQATLGDVDFITGDYLAEVNMANNAEAYAKGQHPGYEATALKGLELSIDAIADKRIKVAINGGALNPEGLAVKVAALVAEKGYNLKVAYVSGDNVLPKLGKHMPQNRESALAHLDSLNDHVTLTPETYIFAKGGDEPREIVSANAYLGAHAIYEAFQQGADIIICGRASDASPVIACAWYWWSWSNTSYDELAGALVAGHLIECSAYVTGGNFAGFDAFDLENFVDPSFPITEIAQDGSCVITKHEGTGGMVTVDTCKSQLVYELQGDVYINSDVKAYLDNIEMDQVGQDRVRVHGVRGAPPPDTTKLALFYKGGYEMQALFNATGHNFEQKFALLEKQVRFHLGEEKLSHLDFLEFQRIGVPAVNPANQNSGTVYLRIFAQSTKVEALQAIMMAIGSISLKHYSGFHSSLDFRSAMPRPYLAYYPALWQQAKLEEKFHFVDGTSTTKSFKTTPPPRFEIMEERASYDTKLPTALGGGAIEVRLGSVALGRSGDKGANLNFGLFVDTQAKWDWLRSYMSRTKVQELLGEDWRPEFSIERVEFPKIFAVHFVVYGILGRGACDHCRKGKVRCDGIRPVCGRCQGCGNNCHYADVDKPDPRQRRSKVSSQNSTDDSIEAESFEAADASSSLLSDSAVVQTVTHPQLHLDAHNEFHSFTESSPCHTLTATDTSPRDTIVGSNGDMRYFGPPSGISLVSTTTPRKSGQHTPESWSKWTHPSVEPLFTKRVMEPLPSWTEAFSLVSEFFAHEHQVFPCFNAPAFMCLLGQQYSGACTESPAWWVSLNSVLAIAQRRRAEAAQSAEAEDLAWAYASNALAGTWDVLMRSTQLSSVQALLAIAWFFIGTPNPQPSFMLVGCAVRLAHSIGIHVESQAPSVSPAEANMRKKVFWIAICLDRELCLRTGRPPCHDLNAAYIVPPMGTLDETEIIKTVEGLELNLFKGQIQLAVIQSAIYQDLHSGKAPPTCIADSVADLLQKLENWRIEFAPTLTHDSAGRCEHHGLMRLYFSYYNAVIVVSRAHSLTYWVSPNHPAASALPSKMRDSIENCLNASRCIIELSKLIPVTRKSFHWDIISIPMSAVVILCIMAIRNPMNEFATNDMRSVGDVMHIFKTLDEAYGSTYLTQVQKVCQELYRKAHYAVQSSNAQSVGSINVETPALQDNQKESHQTHHTDNMFEFNLDAFEQSMPYPLPMVWDLDTSLWTSII
;
A
#
# COMPACT_ATOMS: atom_id res chain seq x y z
N MET A 1 15.77 -9.46 58.09
CA MET A 1 14.94 -10.65 57.82
C MET A 1 13.56 -10.41 58.40
N ALA A 2 12.56 -10.14 57.56
CA ALA A 2 11.16 -10.00 57.94
C ALA A 2 10.31 -10.34 56.70
N SER A 3 9.14 -10.94 56.92
CA SER A 3 8.16 -11.36 55.89
C SER A 3 8.74 -12.03 54.63
N ASN A 4 8.90 -13.37 54.68
CA ASN A 4 8.75 -14.17 53.46
C ASN A 4 7.31 -13.99 52.98
N ASP A 5 7.11 -13.31 51.85
CA ASP A 5 5.84 -13.40 51.14
C ASP A 5 5.75 -14.78 50.48
N LYS A 6 4.61 -15.46 50.65
CA LYS A 6 4.56 -16.93 50.68
C LYS A 6 4.38 -17.58 49.31
N TRP A 7 5.31 -17.34 48.39
CA TRP A 7 5.32 -17.97 47.07
C TRP A 7 5.41 -19.50 47.14
N ARG A 8 4.51 -20.21 46.44
CA ARG A 8 4.47 -21.68 46.29
C ARG A 8 4.74 -22.48 47.59
N VAL A 9 4.24 -22.02 48.74
CA VAL A 9 4.55 -22.65 50.05
C VAL A 9 3.99 -24.07 50.14
N GLY A 10 4.90 -25.02 50.37
CA GLY A 10 4.60 -26.45 50.38
C GLY A 10 4.86 -27.17 49.06
N GLU A 11 5.05 -26.42 47.97
CA GLU A 11 5.41 -26.93 46.63
C GLU A 11 6.86 -26.60 46.22
N PHE A 12 7.34 -25.41 46.61
CA PHE A 12 8.69 -24.91 46.28
C PHE A 12 9.76 -25.89 46.77
N GLY A 13 10.57 -26.40 45.84
CA GLY A 13 11.60 -27.41 46.13
C GLY A 13 11.05 -28.78 46.57
N SER A 14 9.77 -29.11 46.32
CA SER A 14 9.17 -30.41 46.69
C SER A 14 8.69 -31.26 45.50
N ARG A 15 8.65 -30.69 44.30
CA ARG A 15 8.25 -31.33 43.03
C ARG A 15 9.03 -30.74 41.86
N PRO A 16 9.07 -31.40 40.68
CA PRO A 16 9.59 -30.80 39.46
C PRO A 16 9.00 -29.41 39.20
N VAL A 17 9.85 -28.47 38.79
CA VAL A 17 9.46 -27.11 38.40
C VAL A 17 8.93 -27.12 36.98
N ARG A 18 7.79 -26.46 36.74
CA ARG A 18 7.17 -26.38 35.40
C ARG A 18 7.52 -25.03 34.78
N VAL A 19 8.42 -25.03 33.80
CA VAL A 19 8.86 -23.85 33.04
C VAL A 19 8.30 -23.94 31.63
N ALA A 20 7.53 -22.93 31.22
CA ALA A 20 6.91 -22.87 29.91
C ALA A 20 7.53 -21.77 29.05
N ASN A 21 7.81 -22.04 27.77
CA ASN A 21 8.39 -21.02 26.89
C ASN A 21 7.31 -20.32 26.05
N CYS A 22 7.36 -18.99 25.93
CA CYS A 22 6.37 -18.20 25.20
C CYS A 22 6.88 -17.54 23.91
N SER A 23 8.15 -17.75 23.56
CA SER A 23 8.78 -17.19 22.35
C SER A 23 10.11 -17.87 22.07
N GLY A 24 10.43 -18.11 20.80
CA GLY A 24 11.78 -18.42 20.29
C GLY A 24 12.18 -17.54 19.10
N TYR A 25 11.39 -16.53 18.75
CA TYR A 25 11.70 -15.55 17.71
C TYR A 25 10.88 -14.27 17.90
N HIS A 26 11.44 -13.09 17.59
CA HIS A 26 10.75 -11.80 17.80
C HIS A 26 9.39 -11.67 17.10
N GLY A 27 9.17 -12.42 16.02
CA GLY A 27 7.92 -12.47 15.26
C GLY A 27 6.84 -13.38 15.85
N ASP A 28 7.09 -14.09 16.95
CA ASP A 28 6.12 -15.00 17.55
C ASP A 28 4.85 -14.29 18.04
N PRO A 29 3.66 -14.91 17.90
CA PRO A 29 2.42 -14.33 18.38
C PRO A 29 2.44 -14.09 19.90
N ALA A 30 2.22 -12.84 20.31
CA ALA A 30 2.12 -12.46 21.73
C ALA A 30 1.06 -13.23 22.54
N ILE A 31 0.11 -13.90 21.87
CA ILE A 31 -0.90 -14.77 22.49
C ILE A 31 -0.31 -16.08 23.05
N GLU A 32 0.88 -16.51 22.63
CA GLU A 32 1.50 -17.73 23.18
C GLU A 32 1.88 -17.58 24.66
N MET A 33 2.30 -16.39 25.11
CA MET A 33 2.49 -16.12 26.55
C MET A 33 1.18 -16.25 27.33
N TYR A 34 0.07 -15.81 26.75
CA TYR A 34 -1.26 -15.92 27.35
C TYR A 34 -1.74 -17.38 27.37
N LYS A 35 -1.54 -18.14 26.29
CA LYS A 35 -1.79 -19.60 26.25
C LYS A 35 -1.03 -20.30 27.38
N GLN A 36 0.29 -20.08 27.50
CA GLN A 36 1.12 -20.68 28.55
C GLN A 36 0.69 -20.27 29.98
N ALA A 37 0.26 -19.02 30.17
CA ALA A 37 -0.23 -18.54 31.46
C ALA A 37 -1.63 -19.09 31.84
N THR A 38 -2.48 -19.43 30.86
CA THR A 38 -3.89 -19.78 31.11
C THR A 38 -4.20 -21.26 31.02
N LEU A 39 -3.72 -21.98 29.99
CA LEU A 39 -4.15 -23.34 29.62
C LEU A 39 -3.75 -24.45 30.61
N GLY A 40 -2.96 -24.14 31.65
CA GLY A 40 -2.60 -25.08 32.70
C GLY A 40 -1.79 -24.42 33.81
N ASP A 41 -1.25 -25.23 34.72
CA ASP A 41 -0.40 -24.76 35.81
C ASP A 41 1.08 -24.76 35.42
N VAL A 42 1.70 -23.59 35.50
CA VAL A 42 3.13 -23.37 35.33
C VAL A 42 3.68 -22.63 36.55
N ASP A 43 4.98 -22.77 36.83
CA ASP A 43 5.66 -22.02 37.89
C ASP A 43 6.35 -20.79 37.31
N PHE A 44 6.94 -20.97 36.12
CA PHE A 44 7.65 -19.92 35.40
C PHE A 44 7.23 -19.86 33.93
N ILE A 45 7.30 -18.66 33.36
CA ILE A 45 7.30 -18.43 31.92
C ILE A 45 8.64 -17.82 31.50
N THR A 46 9.26 -18.42 30.48
CA THR A 46 10.44 -17.88 29.79
C THR A 46 10.08 -17.47 28.37
N GLY A 47 10.98 -16.75 27.68
CA GLY A 47 10.73 -16.26 26.33
C GLY A 47 12.01 -15.69 25.70
N ASP A 48 12.41 -16.31 24.59
CA ASP A 48 13.45 -15.82 23.69
C ASP A 48 12.84 -15.06 22.51
N TYR A 49 13.27 -13.81 22.32
CA TYR A 49 12.86 -12.91 21.26
C TYR A 49 14.05 -12.44 20.40
N LEU A 50 15.25 -12.99 20.58
CA LEU A 50 16.49 -12.42 20.04
C LEU A 50 17.24 -13.38 19.11
N ALA A 51 17.15 -13.14 17.80
CA ALA A 51 18.14 -13.60 16.85
C ALA A 51 19.20 -12.52 16.60
N GLU A 52 20.37 -12.90 16.09
CA GLU A 52 21.41 -11.98 15.61
C GLU A 52 20.84 -10.89 14.68
N VAL A 53 19.92 -11.28 13.78
CA VAL A 53 19.42 -10.41 12.71
C VAL A 53 18.49 -9.29 13.21
N ASN A 54 17.59 -9.53 14.17
CA ASN A 54 16.74 -8.43 14.70
C ASN A 54 17.52 -7.51 15.63
N MET A 55 18.51 -8.01 16.38
CA MET A 55 19.39 -7.13 17.18
C MET A 55 20.17 -6.15 16.31
N ALA A 56 20.67 -6.58 15.14
CA ALA A 56 21.35 -5.70 14.19
C ALA A 56 20.39 -4.65 13.58
N ASN A 57 19.23 -5.08 13.09
CA ASN A 57 18.24 -4.20 12.45
C ASN A 57 17.65 -3.18 13.44
N ASN A 58 17.30 -3.62 14.65
CA ASN A 58 16.68 -2.77 15.67
C ASN A 58 17.68 -1.79 16.30
N ALA A 59 18.99 -2.06 16.25
CA ALA A 59 20.03 -1.16 16.76
C ALA A 59 20.13 0.15 15.97
N GLU A 60 20.15 0.10 14.65
CA GLU A 60 20.13 1.31 13.82
C GLU A 60 18.87 2.15 14.06
N ALA A 61 17.71 1.52 14.20
CA ALA A 61 16.45 2.22 14.42
C ALA A 61 16.35 2.80 15.84
N TYR A 62 16.81 2.08 16.87
CA TYR A 62 16.86 2.53 18.25
C TYR A 62 17.84 3.71 18.43
N ALA A 63 19.03 3.64 17.84
CA ALA A 63 20.01 4.74 17.87
C ALA A 63 19.50 6.03 17.18
N LYS A 64 18.53 5.91 16.25
CA LYS A 64 17.86 7.03 15.58
C LYS A 64 16.57 7.48 16.29
N GLY A 65 16.19 6.87 17.42
CA GLY A 65 14.93 7.14 18.13
C GLY A 65 13.67 6.65 17.42
N GLN A 66 13.81 5.77 16.42
CA GLN A 66 12.74 5.25 15.57
C GLN A 66 12.19 3.88 16.03
N HIS A 67 12.84 3.25 17.02
CA HIS A 67 12.42 2.01 17.67
C HIS A 67 12.55 2.17 19.19
N PRO A 68 11.68 1.58 20.04
CA PRO A 68 11.81 1.68 21.50
C PRO A 68 13.03 0.94 22.09
N GLY A 69 13.70 0.09 21.30
CA GLY A 69 14.89 -0.66 21.69
C GLY A 69 14.61 -2.03 22.33
N TYR A 70 13.36 -2.30 22.72
CA TYR A 70 12.88 -3.61 23.17
C TYR A 70 11.85 -4.19 22.19
N GLU A 71 11.57 -5.48 22.27
CA GLU A 71 10.64 -6.17 21.37
C GLU A 71 9.18 -5.94 21.77
N ALA A 72 8.36 -5.51 20.80
CA ALA A 72 6.96 -5.13 21.05
C ALA A 72 6.05 -6.34 21.35
N THR A 73 6.40 -7.52 20.82
CA THR A 73 5.72 -8.79 21.08
C THR A 73 5.89 -9.25 22.54
N ALA A 74 7.07 -9.02 23.13
CA ALA A 74 7.34 -9.30 24.55
C ALA A 74 6.48 -8.41 25.49
N LEU A 75 6.41 -7.10 25.23
CA LEU A 75 5.51 -6.20 25.96
C LEU A 75 4.04 -6.64 25.79
N LYS A 76 3.62 -7.00 24.57
CA LYS A 76 2.23 -7.38 24.33
C LYS A 76 1.86 -8.73 24.95
N GLY A 77 2.81 -9.66 25.06
CA GLY A 77 2.62 -10.91 25.80
C GLY A 77 2.34 -10.64 27.28
N LEU A 78 3.12 -9.75 27.89
CA LEU A 78 2.93 -9.34 29.28
C LEU A 78 1.61 -8.58 29.48
N GLU A 79 1.24 -7.65 28.60
CA GLU A 79 -0.07 -6.96 28.64
C GLU A 79 -1.26 -7.94 28.64
N LEU A 80 -1.20 -9.02 27.86
CA LEU A 80 -2.25 -10.04 27.81
C LEU A 80 -2.22 -10.95 29.05
N SER A 81 -1.03 -11.26 29.56
CA SER A 81 -0.83 -12.33 30.56
C SER A 81 -0.79 -11.85 32.01
N ILE A 82 -0.64 -10.53 32.26
CA ILE A 82 -0.34 -9.99 33.60
C ILE A 82 -1.36 -10.39 34.67
N ASP A 83 -2.64 -10.50 34.31
CA ASP A 83 -3.71 -10.86 35.24
C ASP A 83 -3.59 -12.33 35.69
N ALA A 84 -3.31 -13.24 34.75
CA ALA A 84 -3.06 -14.66 35.04
C ALA A 84 -1.73 -14.87 35.76
N ILE A 85 -0.70 -14.08 35.43
CA ILE A 85 0.59 -14.06 36.13
C ILE A 85 0.41 -13.64 37.59
N ALA A 86 -0.41 -12.62 37.87
CA ALA A 86 -0.70 -12.17 39.22
C ALA A 86 -1.52 -13.18 40.03
N ASP A 87 -2.61 -13.71 39.46
CA ASP A 87 -3.54 -14.64 40.10
C ASP A 87 -2.89 -15.99 40.44
N LYS A 88 -2.29 -16.65 39.44
CA LYS A 88 -1.54 -17.91 39.63
C LYS A 88 -0.17 -17.71 40.28
N ARG A 89 0.24 -16.46 40.55
CA ARG A 89 1.59 -16.07 41.01
C ARG A 89 2.72 -16.69 40.17
N ILE A 90 2.62 -16.65 38.84
CA ILE A 90 3.67 -17.12 37.93
C ILE A 90 4.88 -16.17 38.01
N LYS A 91 6.11 -16.70 37.91
CA LYS A 91 7.32 -15.87 37.74
C LYS A 91 7.77 -15.83 36.28
N VAL A 92 8.41 -14.75 35.84
CA VAL A 92 8.73 -14.53 34.41
C VAL A 92 10.17 -14.07 34.23
N ALA A 93 10.87 -14.64 33.25
CA ALA A 93 12.21 -14.20 32.84
C ALA A 93 12.35 -14.25 31.30
N ILE A 94 12.45 -13.09 30.64
CA ILE A 94 12.46 -12.98 29.17
C ILE A 94 13.59 -12.08 28.66
N ASN A 95 14.18 -12.39 27.50
CA ASN A 95 15.22 -11.57 26.87
C ASN A 95 14.67 -10.47 25.92
N GLY A 96 13.34 -10.34 25.82
CA GLY A 96 12.65 -9.36 24.97
C GLY A 96 12.92 -7.88 25.28
N GLY A 97 13.74 -7.57 26.29
CA GLY A 97 14.30 -6.23 26.50
C GLY A 97 15.31 -5.82 25.41
N ALA A 98 15.91 -6.78 24.69
CA ALA A 98 16.81 -6.57 23.55
C ALA A 98 17.94 -5.55 23.82
N LEU A 99 17.79 -4.32 23.32
CA LEU A 99 18.76 -3.22 23.43
C LEU A 99 18.37 -2.20 24.51
N ASN A 100 17.17 -2.33 25.08
CA ASN A 100 16.59 -1.43 26.09
C ASN A 100 15.79 -2.20 27.16
N PRO A 101 16.43 -3.11 27.94
CA PRO A 101 15.74 -3.88 28.97
C PRO A 101 15.19 -3.01 30.10
N GLU A 102 15.86 -1.90 30.44
CA GLU A 102 15.35 -0.89 31.37
C GLU A 102 14.03 -0.27 30.86
N GLY A 103 13.98 0.16 29.60
CA GLY A 103 12.79 0.77 29.01
C GLY A 103 11.58 -0.16 28.99
N LEU A 104 11.78 -1.46 28.76
CA LEU A 104 10.71 -2.46 28.87
C LEU A 104 10.30 -2.70 30.33
N ALA A 105 11.26 -2.87 31.25
CA ALA A 105 10.94 -3.06 32.67
C ALA A 105 10.18 -1.87 33.27
N VAL A 106 10.49 -0.63 32.87
CA VAL A 106 9.73 0.57 33.26
C VAL A 106 8.28 0.52 32.74
N LYS A 107 8.04 0.02 31.53
CA LYS A 107 6.68 -0.19 30.99
C LYS A 107 5.92 -1.26 31.76
N VAL A 108 6.56 -2.38 32.06
CA VAL A 108 5.94 -3.50 32.78
C VAL A 108 5.67 -3.13 34.24
N ALA A 109 6.55 -2.36 34.89
CA ALA A 109 6.31 -1.82 36.23
C ALA A 109 5.12 -0.84 36.26
N ALA A 110 4.94 -0.02 35.22
CA ALA A 110 3.77 0.83 35.08
C ALA A 110 2.47 0.01 34.89
N LEU A 111 2.49 -1.03 34.05
CA LEU A 111 1.37 -1.96 33.87
C LEU A 111 0.96 -2.66 35.18
N VAL A 112 1.94 -3.14 35.96
CA VAL A 112 1.72 -3.75 37.28
C VAL A 112 1.04 -2.77 38.24
N ALA A 113 1.51 -1.52 38.28
CA ALA A 113 0.93 -0.47 39.13
C ALA A 113 -0.48 -0.06 38.67
N GLU A 114 -0.73 0.02 37.36
CA GLU A 114 -2.04 0.32 36.76
C GLU A 114 -3.07 -0.76 37.08
N LYS A 115 -2.67 -2.03 37.05
CA LYS A 115 -3.49 -3.19 37.45
C LYS A 115 -3.63 -3.35 38.97
N GLY A 116 -2.87 -2.61 39.77
CA GLY A 116 -2.90 -2.68 41.24
C GLY A 116 -2.27 -3.94 41.84
N TYR A 117 -1.41 -4.66 41.10
CA TYR A 117 -0.81 -5.91 41.57
C TYR A 117 0.48 -5.71 42.39
N ASN A 118 0.66 -6.51 43.42
CA ASN A 118 1.92 -6.61 44.17
C ASN A 118 2.90 -7.60 43.48
N LEU A 119 3.37 -7.22 42.29
CA LEU A 119 4.42 -7.93 41.55
C LEU A 119 5.68 -7.05 41.50
N LYS A 120 6.87 -7.64 41.66
CA LYS A 120 8.13 -6.90 41.52
C LYS A 120 8.75 -7.10 40.14
N VAL A 121 9.09 -6.00 39.47
CA VAL A 121 9.74 -6.00 38.15
C VAL A 121 11.21 -5.61 38.30
N ALA A 122 12.10 -6.35 37.63
CA ALA A 122 13.54 -6.09 37.59
C ALA A 122 14.06 -6.17 36.15
N TYR A 123 15.27 -5.65 35.90
CA TYR A 123 15.96 -5.83 34.62
C TYR A 123 17.44 -6.22 34.80
N VAL A 124 17.98 -6.89 33.78
CA VAL A 124 19.40 -7.26 33.68
C VAL A 124 20.07 -6.42 32.60
N SER A 125 21.27 -5.92 32.88
CA SER A 125 22.09 -5.12 31.96
C SER A 125 23.57 -5.49 32.08
N GLY A 126 24.37 -5.14 31.07
CA GLY A 126 25.82 -5.42 31.01
C GLY A 126 26.26 -6.20 29.78
N ASP A 127 25.30 -6.67 28.97
CA ASP A 127 25.47 -7.30 27.67
C ASP A 127 26.07 -6.34 26.64
N ASN A 128 25.60 -5.09 26.58
CA ASN A 128 26.09 -4.07 25.65
C ASN A 128 27.53 -3.67 25.97
N VAL A 129 28.49 -4.17 25.17
CA VAL A 129 29.92 -3.89 25.30
C VAL A 129 30.43 -2.86 24.28
N LEU A 130 29.57 -2.30 23.43
CA LEU A 130 29.93 -1.27 22.45
C LEU A 130 30.66 -0.06 23.09
N PRO A 131 30.29 0.45 24.30
CA PRO A 131 31.04 1.52 24.96
C PRO A 131 32.47 1.14 25.39
N LYS A 132 32.81 -0.16 25.46
CA LYS A 132 34.14 -0.67 25.82
C LYS A 132 35.00 -0.95 24.58
N LEU A 133 34.39 -1.41 23.49
CA LEU A 133 35.06 -1.69 22.21
C LEU A 133 35.32 -0.44 21.37
N GLY A 134 34.48 0.59 21.51
CA GLY A 134 34.47 1.75 20.63
C GLY A 134 33.61 1.53 19.38
N LYS A 135 33.59 2.52 18.48
CA LYS A 135 32.64 2.59 17.37
C LYS A 135 33.03 1.85 16.09
N HIS A 136 34.25 1.32 15.99
CA HIS A 136 34.79 0.85 14.71
C HIS A 136 35.48 -0.52 14.83
N MET A 137 35.37 -1.32 13.77
CA MET A 137 36.11 -2.56 13.61
C MET A 137 37.62 -2.32 13.55
N PRO A 138 38.44 -3.24 14.09
CA PRO A 138 39.90 -3.20 13.94
C PRO A 138 40.34 -3.23 12.46
N GLN A 139 41.36 -2.46 12.11
CA GLN A 139 41.79 -2.29 10.71
C GLN A 139 42.64 -3.45 10.15
N ASN A 140 43.07 -4.40 10.99
CA ASN A 140 43.87 -5.56 10.58
C ASN A 140 43.48 -6.80 11.39
N ARG A 141 43.97 -7.97 10.95
CA ARG A 141 43.64 -9.27 11.56
C ARG A 141 44.26 -9.43 12.95
N GLU A 142 45.42 -8.83 13.15
CA GLU A 142 46.24 -8.92 14.35
C GLU A 142 45.66 -8.13 15.54
N SER A 143 44.77 -7.18 15.26
CA SER A 143 44.01 -6.40 16.26
C SER A 143 42.53 -6.79 16.31
N ALA A 144 42.10 -7.80 15.54
CA ALA A 144 40.76 -8.38 15.67
C ALA A 144 40.59 -9.10 17.00
N LEU A 145 39.35 -9.16 17.50
CA LEU A 145 39.00 -10.07 18.60
C LEU A 145 39.17 -11.53 18.13
N ALA A 146 39.44 -12.43 19.08
CA ALA A 146 39.47 -13.86 18.82
C ALA A 146 38.12 -14.33 18.23
N HIS A 147 38.18 -15.14 17.17
CA HIS A 147 36.99 -15.78 16.61
C HIS A 147 36.47 -16.86 17.57
N LEU A 148 35.17 -17.17 17.54
CA LEU A 148 34.57 -18.21 18.39
C LEU A 148 35.36 -19.53 18.33
N ASP A 149 35.64 -19.99 17.11
CA ASP A 149 36.39 -21.22 16.82
C ASP A 149 37.92 -21.07 16.91
N SER A 150 38.49 -19.98 17.43
CA SER A 150 39.95 -19.75 17.36
C SER A 150 40.79 -20.69 18.24
N LEU A 151 40.15 -21.54 19.05
CA LEU A 151 40.79 -22.64 19.79
C LEU A 151 40.86 -23.94 18.98
N ASN A 152 40.20 -24.01 17.82
CA ASN A 152 40.20 -25.14 16.92
C ASN A 152 41.25 -24.93 15.81
N ASP A 153 42.52 -25.23 16.08
CA ASP A 153 43.67 -25.03 15.16
C ASP A 153 43.49 -25.60 13.73
N HIS A 154 42.56 -26.55 13.56
CA HIS A 154 42.23 -27.19 12.29
C HIS A 154 41.16 -26.44 11.47
N VAL A 155 40.45 -25.48 12.07
CA VAL A 155 39.41 -24.66 11.41
C VAL A 155 40.08 -23.52 10.64
N THR A 156 40.10 -23.64 9.31
CA THR A 156 40.63 -22.58 8.44
C THR A 156 39.54 -21.56 8.14
N LEU A 157 39.53 -20.46 8.89
CA LEU A 157 38.68 -19.29 8.60
C LEU A 157 38.99 -18.72 7.21
N THR A 158 37.94 -18.33 6.48
CA THR A 158 38.08 -17.87 5.09
C THR A 158 38.53 -16.40 5.04
N PRO A 159 39.08 -15.91 3.92
CA PRO A 159 39.49 -14.50 3.80
C PRO A 159 38.34 -13.51 4.05
N GLU A 160 37.11 -13.90 3.71
CA GLU A 160 35.90 -13.09 3.84
C GLU A 160 35.53 -12.85 5.32
N THR A 161 35.92 -13.75 6.25
CA THR A 161 35.79 -13.54 7.70
C THR A 161 36.45 -12.24 8.16
N TYR A 162 37.48 -11.78 7.45
CA TYR A 162 38.26 -10.58 7.76
C TYR A 162 38.06 -9.44 6.74
N ILE A 163 36.96 -9.45 5.97
CA ILE A 163 36.64 -8.42 4.96
C ILE A 163 36.67 -6.98 5.51
N PHE A 164 36.38 -6.79 6.81
CA PHE A 164 36.47 -5.49 7.48
C PHE A 164 37.89 -4.87 7.47
N ALA A 165 38.93 -5.69 7.36
CA ALA A 165 40.33 -5.26 7.25
C ALA A 165 40.80 -5.01 5.79
N LYS A 166 39.92 -5.16 4.79
CA LYS A 166 40.26 -5.04 3.37
C LYS A 166 40.37 -3.58 2.91
N GLY A 167 41.54 -2.98 3.13
CA GLY A 167 42.13 -1.89 2.33
C GLY A 167 41.19 -0.73 1.93
N GLY A 168 40.78 0.08 2.91
CA GLY A 168 40.09 1.35 2.69
C GLY A 168 40.45 2.37 3.77
N ASP A 169 40.30 3.66 3.47
CA ASP A 169 40.79 4.75 4.33
C ASP A 169 39.97 4.96 5.62
N GLU A 170 38.71 4.48 5.66
CA GLU A 170 37.83 4.57 6.83
C GLU A 170 37.53 3.20 7.46
N PRO A 171 37.64 3.04 8.80
CA PRO A 171 37.33 1.78 9.48
C PRO A 171 35.82 1.54 9.59
N ARG A 172 35.38 0.29 9.50
CA ARG A 172 33.95 -0.07 9.45
C ARG A 172 33.24 0.25 10.78
N GLU A 173 32.15 0.99 10.73
CA GLU A 173 31.32 1.30 11.91
C GLU A 173 30.61 0.04 12.45
N ILE A 174 30.67 -0.15 13.77
CA ILE A 174 29.97 -1.18 14.53
C ILE A 174 28.55 -0.67 14.87
N VAL A 175 27.54 -1.47 14.50
CA VAL A 175 26.12 -1.19 14.69
C VAL A 175 25.66 -1.59 16.10
N SER A 176 26.07 -2.77 16.57
CA SER A 176 25.81 -3.26 17.93
C SER A 176 26.84 -4.32 18.32
N ALA A 177 27.05 -4.48 19.63
CA ALA A 177 27.98 -5.43 20.23
C ALA A 177 27.45 -5.89 21.60
N ASN A 178 26.82 -7.06 21.63
CA ASN A 178 26.12 -7.59 22.81
C ASN A 178 26.67 -8.97 23.18
N ALA A 179 27.19 -9.07 24.40
CA ALA A 179 27.68 -10.31 25.00
C ALA A 179 26.51 -11.14 25.54
N TYR A 180 26.56 -12.45 25.35
CA TYR A 180 25.58 -13.40 25.87
C TYR A 180 25.76 -13.53 27.39
N LEU A 181 24.79 -13.04 28.16
CA LEU A 181 24.76 -13.13 29.62
C LEU A 181 24.19 -14.46 30.14
N GLY A 182 24.67 -14.89 31.30
CA GLY A 182 24.19 -16.07 32.01
C GLY A 182 23.00 -15.84 32.96
N ALA A 183 22.52 -16.94 33.49
CA ALA A 183 21.42 -17.13 34.43
C ALA A 183 21.66 -16.46 35.79
N HIS A 184 22.92 -16.33 36.23
CA HIS A 184 23.24 -15.88 37.58
C HIS A 184 22.58 -14.54 37.98
N ALA A 185 22.51 -13.56 37.08
CA ALA A 185 21.86 -12.27 37.35
C ALA A 185 20.33 -12.38 37.48
N ILE A 186 19.72 -13.32 36.76
CA ILE A 186 18.29 -13.63 36.82
C ILE A 186 17.97 -14.36 38.15
N TYR A 187 18.81 -15.32 38.51
CA TYR A 187 18.74 -16.04 39.79
C TYR A 187 18.83 -15.07 41.00
N GLU A 188 19.80 -14.16 41.02
CA GLU A 188 19.94 -13.18 42.10
C GLU A 188 18.71 -12.24 42.18
N ALA A 189 18.17 -11.81 41.04
CA ALA A 189 16.94 -11.01 41.03
C ALA A 189 15.73 -11.78 41.60
N PHE A 190 15.58 -13.08 41.29
CA PHE A 190 14.58 -13.93 41.95
C PHE A 190 14.82 -14.10 43.45
N GLN A 191 16.08 -14.21 43.92
CA GLN A 191 16.42 -14.26 45.34
C GLN A 191 16.11 -12.95 46.09
N GLN A 192 16.28 -11.78 45.46
CA GLN A 192 15.79 -10.49 45.99
C GLN A 192 14.25 -10.35 45.87
N GLY A 193 13.57 -11.37 45.35
CA GLY A 193 12.12 -11.48 45.28
C GLY A 193 11.49 -10.71 44.14
N ALA A 194 12.17 -10.60 42.98
CA ALA A 194 11.53 -10.22 41.71
C ALA A 194 10.49 -11.27 41.30
N ASP A 195 9.44 -10.84 40.62
CA ASP A 195 8.43 -11.70 39.99
C ASP A 195 8.54 -11.70 38.46
N ILE A 196 8.92 -10.55 37.86
CA ILE A 196 9.16 -10.42 36.41
C ILE A 196 10.56 -9.86 36.19
N ILE A 197 11.36 -10.50 35.34
CA ILE A 197 12.74 -10.11 35.00
C ILE A 197 12.85 -9.90 33.49
N ILE A 198 13.39 -8.75 33.09
CA ILE A 198 13.61 -8.38 31.68
C ILE A 198 15.12 -8.32 31.40
N CYS A 199 15.61 -9.11 30.44
CA CYS A 199 17.02 -9.12 30.04
C CYS A 199 17.24 -8.40 28.71
N GLY A 200 18.48 -7.91 28.50
CA GLY A 200 19.03 -7.66 27.16
C GLY A 200 19.44 -9.00 26.52
N ARG A 201 20.60 -9.09 25.84
CA ARG A 201 21.09 -10.41 25.39
C ARG A 201 21.46 -11.31 26.58
N ALA A 202 20.67 -12.35 26.80
CA ALA A 202 21.07 -13.55 27.53
C ALA A 202 21.47 -14.65 26.54
N SER A 203 22.07 -15.73 27.05
CA SER A 203 21.99 -17.05 26.40
C SER A 203 20.58 -17.61 26.59
N ASP A 204 20.04 -18.30 25.59
CA ASP A 204 18.58 -18.38 25.42
C ASP A 204 17.93 -19.41 26.35
N ALA A 205 18.67 -20.47 26.69
CA ALA A 205 18.35 -21.39 27.77
C ALA A 205 18.62 -20.82 29.19
N SER A 206 19.43 -19.76 29.36
CA SER A 206 19.83 -19.28 30.70
C SER A 206 18.69 -18.71 31.57
N PRO A 207 17.60 -18.11 31.03
CA PRO A 207 16.36 -17.89 31.78
C PRO A 207 15.78 -19.18 32.39
N VAL A 208 15.80 -20.30 31.68
CA VAL A 208 15.29 -21.60 32.17
C VAL A 208 16.21 -22.16 33.27
N ILE A 209 17.53 -22.07 33.08
CA ILE A 209 18.53 -22.39 34.11
C ILE A 209 18.25 -21.60 35.40
N ALA A 210 18.01 -20.29 35.30
CA ALA A 210 17.73 -19.44 36.46
C ALA A 210 16.45 -19.84 37.20
N CYS A 211 15.40 -20.25 36.47
CA CYS A 211 14.14 -20.72 37.06
C CYS A 211 14.35 -22.01 37.87
N ALA A 212 15.07 -22.99 37.31
CA ALA A 212 15.36 -24.25 37.98
C ALA A 212 16.32 -24.09 39.17
N TRP A 213 17.39 -23.30 38.99
CA TRP A 213 18.35 -22.97 40.04
C TRP A 213 17.67 -22.27 41.23
N TYR A 214 16.80 -21.30 40.99
CA TYR A 214 16.05 -20.63 42.04
C TYR A 214 15.09 -21.60 42.76
N TRP A 215 14.31 -22.40 42.03
CA TRP A 215 13.35 -23.36 42.60
C TRP A 215 13.99 -24.42 43.49
N TRP A 216 15.09 -25.02 43.05
CA TRP A 216 15.78 -26.08 43.80
C TRP A 216 16.83 -25.54 44.80
N SER A 217 17.13 -24.24 44.76
CA SER A 217 18.16 -23.60 45.60
C SER A 217 19.54 -24.27 45.47
N TRP A 218 19.89 -24.68 44.23
CA TRP A 218 21.18 -25.28 43.90
C TRP A 218 22.37 -24.33 44.17
N SER A 219 23.58 -24.88 44.20
CA SER A 219 24.81 -24.07 44.30
C SER A 219 25.29 -23.62 42.91
N ASN A 220 26.12 -22.58 42.85
CA ASN A 220 26.83 -22.21 41.61
C ASN A 220 27.93 -23.22 41.20
N THR A 221 28.06 -24.35 41.91
CA THR A 221 28.90 -25.49 41.54
C THR A 221 28.11 -26.81 41.41
N SER A 222 26.77 -26.72 41.39
CA SER A 222 25.86 -27.84 41.10
C SER A 222 25.80 -28.07 39.58
N TYR A 223 26.94 -28.45 39.00
CA TYR A 223 27.12 -28.39 37.56
C TYR A 223 26.28 -29.43 36.80
N ASP A 224 26.11 -30.64 37.33
CA ASP A 224 25.30 -31.66 36.67
C ASP A 224 23.83 -31.21 36.58
N GLU A 225 23.32 -30.61 37.66
CA GLU A 225 21.95 -30.10 37.74
C GLU A 225 21.72 -28.87 36.84
N LEU A 226 22.69 -27.94 36.82
CA LEU A 226 22.68 -26.78 35.91
C LEU A 226 22.80 -27.20 34.43
N ALA A 227 23.57 -28.25 34.13
CA ALA A 227 23.71 -28.80 32.78
C ALA A 227 22.43 -29.51 32.30
N GLY A 228 21.73 -30.22 33.20
CA GLY A 228 20.38 -30.73 32.94
C GLY A 228 19.39 -29.60 32.64
N ALA A 229 19.43 -28.50 33.41
CA ALA A 229 18.61 -27.32 33.16
C ALA A 229 18.95 -26.57 31.86
N LEU A 230 20.23 -26.57 31.44
CA LEU A 230 20.67 -26.03 30.14
C LEU A 230 20.02 -26.81 28.98
N VAL A 231 20.09 -28.15 29.01
CA VAL A 231 19.45 -29.00 27.99
C VAL A 231 17.92 -28.88 28.04
N ALA A 232 17.34 -28.77 29.25
CA ALA A 232 15.91 -28.55 29.42
C ALA A 232 15.44 -27.21 28.82
N GLY A 233 16.26 -26.16 28.90
CA GLY A 233 16.01 -24.87 28.25
C GLY A 233 16.14 -24.94 26.73
N HIS A 234 17.22 -25.54 26.26
CA HIS A 234 17.48 -25.74 24.83
C HIS A 234 16.41 -26.58 24.11
N LEU A 235 15.74 -27.48 24.83
CA LEU A 235 14.59 -28.23 24.33
C LEU A 235 13.27 -27.46 24.32
N ILE A 236 13.18 -26.27 24.93
CA ILE A 236 11.96 -25.44 24.93
C ILE A 236 12.11 -24.06 24.27
N GLU A 237 13.33 -23.61 23.97
CA GLU A 237 13.57 -22.48 23.04
C GLU A 237 13.17 -22.85 21.59
N CYS A 238 13.37 -21.94 20.63
CA CYS A 238 12.93 -22.14 19.22
C CYS A 238 11.42 -22.41 19.05
N SER A 239 10.58 -21.73 19.83
CA SER A 239 9.12 -21.61 19.62
C SER A 239 8.38 -22.95 19.70
N ALA A 240 8.07 -23.59 18.56
CA ALA A 240 7.31 -24.83 18.47
C ALA A 240 8.13 -26.02 17.93
N TYR A 241 9.46 -25.94 17.88
CA TYR A 241 10.28 -26.95 17.21
C TYR A 241 10.13 -28.35 17.84
N VAL A 242 10.27 -28.45 19.17
CA VAL A 242 10.12 -29.71 19.91
C VAL A 242 8.69 -30.29 19.86
N THR A 243 7.69 -29.47 19.51
CA THR A 243 6.28 -29.83 19.35
C THR A 243 5.88 -30.08 17.89
N GLY A 244 6.84 -30.11 16.96
CA GLY A 244 6.65 -30.50 15.55
C GLY A 244 7.00 -29.41 14.52
N GLY A 245 7.26 -28.18 14.96
CA GLY A 245 7.75 -27.12 14.08
C GLY A 245 9.08 -27.48 13.42
N ASN A 246 9.22 -27.23 12.11
CA ASN A 246 10.43 -27.54 11.33
C ASN A 246 10.88 -29.03 11.38
N PHE A 247 10.01 -29.95 11.82
CA PHE A 247 10.36 -31.37 11.97
C PHE A 247 10.55 -32.05 10.61
N ALA A 248 11.76 -32.56 10.35
CA ALA A 248 12.13 -33.11 9.04
C ALA A 248 11.34 -34.38 8.63
N GLY A 249 10.73 -35.10 9.58
CA GLY A 249 9.93 -36.30 9.34
C GLY A 249 8.42 -36.07 9.30
N PHE A 250 7.96 -34.84 9.04
CA PHE A 250 6.53 -34.47 9.08
C PHE A 250 5.64 -35.28 8.12
N ASP A 251 6.20 -35.76 7.00
CA ASP A 251 5.49 -36.51 5.95
C ASP A 251 5.10 -37.94 6.36
N ALA A 252 5.62 -38.43 7.49
CA ALA A 252 5.20 -39.69 8.11
C ALA A 252 3.93 -39.57 8.98
N PHE A 253 3.39 -38.36 9.16
CA PHE A 253 2.28 -38.04 10.06
C PHE A 253 1.15 -37.28 9.34
N ASP A 254 0.00 -37.13 10.00
CA ASP A 254 -1.09 -36.28 9.46
C ASP A 254 -0.66 -34.81 9.48
N LEU A 255 -0.89 -34.10 8.36
CA LEU A 255 -0.50 -32.71 8.17
C LEU A 255 -1.26 -31.76 9.11
N GLU A 256 -2.48 -32.12 9.51
CA GLU A 256 -3.29 -31.32 10.46
C GLU A 256 -2.60 -31.15 11.82
N ASN A 257 -1.72 -32.09 12.23
CA ASN A 257 -0.96 -31.98 13.48
C ASN A 257 -0.01 -30.76 13.51
N PHE A 258 0.43 -30.28 12.33
CA PHE A 258 1.44 -29.22 12.18
C PHE A 258 0.84 -27.85 11.83
N VAL A 259 -0.49 -27.70 11.85
CA VAL A 259 -1.18 -26.44 11.47
C VAL A 259 -1.13 -25.37 12.58
N ASP A 260 -1.25 -25.75 13.85
CA ASP A 260 -1.08 -24.88 15.03
C ASP A 260 -0.38 -25.67 16.17
N PRO A 261 0.94 -25.96 16.04
CA PRO A 261 1.69 -26.65 17.08
C PRO A 261 1.95 -25.70 18.27
N SER A 262 1.45 -26.07 19.46
CA SER A 262 1.59 -25.22 20.65
C SER A 262 3.01 -25.22 21.21
N PHE A 263 3.36 -24.19 21.97
CA PHE A 263 4.70 -24.06 22.52
C PHE A 263 4.93 -25.00 23.74
N PRO A 264 6.18 -25.45 23.98
CA PRO A 264 6.49 -26.48 24.95
C PRO A 264 6.63 -25.99 26.39
N ILE A 265 6.65 -26.98 27.29
CA ILE A 265 6.86 -26.87 28.73
C ILE A 265 7.88 -27.93 29.13
N THR A 266 8.79 -27.60 30.05
CA THR A 266 9.71 -28.56 30.68
C THR A 266 9.41 -28.69 32.17
N GLU A 267 9.50 -29.92 32.68
CA GLU A 267 9.28 -30.27 34.08
C GLU A 267 10.61 -30.77 34.70
N ILE A 268 11.38 -29.87 35.34
CA ILE A 268 12.76 -30.15 35.75
C ILE A 268 12.83 -30.63 37.20
N ALA A 269 13.38 -31.83 37.42
CA ALA A 269 13.56 -32.46 38.73
C ALA A 269 14.83 -31.97 39.46
N GLN A 270 14.98 -32.38 40.72
CA GLN A 270 16.08 -31.93 41.60
C GLN A 270 17.47 -32.35 41.13
N ASP A 271 17.55 -33.41 40.32
CA ASP A 271 18.76 -33.98 39.73
C ASP A 271 19.10 -33.38 38.34
N GLY A 272 18.36 -32.36 37.89
CA GLY A 272 18.49 -31.77 36.56
C GLY A 272 17.83 -32.57 35.43
N SER A 273 17.37 -33.80 35.67
CA SER A 273 16.58 -34.55 34.66
C SER A 273 15.21 -33.89 34.47
N CYS A 274 14.66 -33.95 33.26
CA CYS A 274 13.43 -33.24 32.93
C CYS A 274 12.42 -34.09 32.14
N VAL A 275 11.17 -33.62 32.06
CA VAL A 275 10.17 -34.12 31.11
C VAL A 275 9.71 -32.97 30.23
N ILE A 276 9.89 -33.10 28.91
CA ILE A 276 9.31 -32.19 27.91
C ILE A 276 7.86 -32.60 27.66
N THR A 277 6.97 -31.61 27.63
CA THR A 277 5.52 -31.76 27.45
C THR A 277 4.95 -30.53 26.73
N LYS A 278 3.69 -30.59 26.31
CA LYS A 278 2.88 -29.40 25.97
C LYS A 278 1.61 -29.34 26.84
N HIS A 279 0.77 -28.32 26.65
CA HIS A 279 -0.57 -28.28 27.22
C HIS A 279 -1.48 -29.37 26.62
N GLU A 280 -2.39 -29.91 27.42
CA GLU A 280 -3.37 -30.89 26.98
C GLU A 280 -4.40 -30.25 26.01
N GLY A 281 -4.86 -31.02 25.02
CA GLY A 281 -5.85 -30.56 24.03
C GLY A 281 -5.34 -29.58 22.97
N THR A 282 -4.04 -29.27 22.94
CA THR A 282 -3.40 -28.40 21.94
C THR A 282 -2.74 -29.18 20.81
N GLY A 283 -2.56 -28.53 19.64
CA GLY A 283 -1.93 -29.11 18.45
C GLY A 283 -0.42 -29.35 18.58
N GLY A 284 0.19 -29.92 17.53
CA GLY A 284 1.56 -30.45 17.58
C GLY A 284 1.65 -31.81 18.27
N MET A 285 2.87 -32.32 18.44
CA MET A 285 3.17 -33.58 19.14
C MET A 285 4.55 -33.53 19.82
N VAL A 286 4.69 -34.13 21.00
CA VAL A 286 5.99 -34.27 21.70
C VAL A 286 6.42 -35.73 21.70
N THR A 287 7.41 -36.04 20.88
CA THR A 287 7.93 -37.40 20.67
C THR A 287 9.44 -37.43 20.88
N VAL A 288 10.00 -38.61 21.16
CA VAL A 288 11.46 -38.79 21.24
C VAL A 288 12.19 -38.26 19.99
N ASP A 289 11.59 -38.33 18.80
CA ASP A 289 12.23 -37.86 17.58
C ASP A 289 12.07 -36.35 17.32
N THR A 290 11.01 -35.69 17.82
CA THR A 290 10.97 -34.21 17.85
C THR A 290 11.92 -33.65 18.93
N CYS A 291 12.07 -34.33 20.07
CA CYS A 291 13.07 -34.00 21.09
C CYS A 291 14.51 -34.17 20.58
N LYS A 292 14.83 -35.25 19.85
CA LYS A 292 16.14 -35.39 19.17
C LYS A 292 16.35 -34.28 18.13
N SER A 293 15.32 -33.96 17.34
CA SER A 293 15.42 -32.96 16.27
C SER A 293 15.74 -31.57 16.82
N GLN A 294 15.15 -31.18 17.95
CA GLN A 294 15.51 -29.96 18.66
C GLN A 294 16.90 -30.09 19.32
N LEU A 295 17.20 -31.20 20.00
CA LEU A 295 18.50 -31.36 20.68
C LEU A 295 19.70 -31.23 19.74
N VAL A 296 19.63 -31.72 18.51
CA VAL A 296 20.77 -31.64 17.56
C VAL A 296 20.83 -30.31 16.79
N TYR A 297 19.93 -29.37 17.09
CA TYR A 297 19.97 -28.01 16.55
C TYR A 297 21.03 -27.17 17.29
N GLU A 298 21.79 -26.35 16.57
CA GLU A 298 22.85 -25.46 17.08
C GLU A 298 23.98 -26.07 17.96
N LEU A 299 23.99 -27.39 18.21
CA LEU A 299 25.08 -28.04 18.94
C LEU A 299 26.41 -28.08 18.18
N GLN A 300 27.48 -27.69 18.87
CA GLN A 300 28.87 -27.75 18.39
C GLN A 300 29.60 -29.02 18.91
N GLY A 301 29.02 -30.20 18.69
CA GLY A 301 29.57 -31.50 19.13
C GLY A 301 28.93 -32.03 20.41
N ASP A 302 29.69 -32.81 21.18
CA ASP A 302 29.25 -33.50 22.41
C ASP A 302 29.38 -32.66 23.70
N VAL A 303 29.97 -31.46 23.61
CA VAL A 303 30.14 -30.52 24.72
C VAL A 303 29.41 -29.22 24.39
N TYR A 304 28.22 -29.03 24.96
CA TYR A 304 27.44 -27.80 24.83
C TYR A 304 27.96 -26.75 25.82
N ILE A 305 28.27 -25.56 25.32
CA ILE A 305 28.94 -24.49 26.07
C ILE A 305 27.97 -23.34 26.32
N ASN A 306 27.74 -23.00 27.58
CA ASN A 306 26.92 -21.87 28.02
C ASN A 306 27.71 -21.01 29.04
N SER A 307 27.25 -19.78 29.27
CA SER A 307 27.88 -18.81 30.18
C SER A 307 27.90 -19.25 31.66
N ASP A 308 26.97 -20.12 32.08
CA ASP A 308 26.83 -20.59 33.46
C ASP A 308 27.43 -21.99 33.69
N VAL A 309 27.47 -22.84 32.65
CA VAL A 309 27.87 -24.26 32.74
C VAL A 309 28.28 -24.81 31.37
N LYS A 310 29.08 -25.89 31.34
CA LYS A 310 29.22 -26.76 30.16
C LYS A 310 28.50 -28.08 30.39
N ALA A 311 27.70 -28.53 29.42
CA ALA A 311 27.03 -29.83 29.45
C ALA A 311 27.76 -30.84 28.54
N TYR A 312 28.05 -32.03 29.07
CA TYR A 312 28.45 -33.20 28.29
C TYR A 312 27.22 -34.01 27.92
N LEU A 313 27.09 -34.29 26.63
CA LEU A 313 25.94 -34.97 26.03
C LEU A 313 26.28 -36.42 25.62
N ASP A 314 27.47 -36.90 25.97
CA ASP A 314 28.02 -38.22 25.61
C ASP A 314 27.21 -39.42 26.14
N ASN A 315 26.36 -39.20 27.15
CA ASN A 315 25.49 -40.21 27.76
C ASN A 315 24.02 -39.76 27.84
N ILE A 316 23.57 -38.82 27.00
CA ILE A 316 22.18 -38.32 27.04
C ILE A 316 21.17 -39.38 26.56
N GLU A 317 20.13 -39.62 27.36
CA GLU A 317 19.05 -40.58 27.07
C GLU A 317 17.68 -39.89 27.00
N MET A 318 16.78 -40.43 26.18
CA MET A 318 15.42 -39.92 25.95
C MET A 318 14.38 -41.05 25.95
N ASP A 319 13.46 -41.01 26.91
CA ASP A 319 12.41 -42.02 27.11
C ASP A 319 11.01 -41.45 26.83
N GLN A 320 10.20 -42.11 26.00
CA GLN A 320 8.78 -41.77 25.87
C GLN A 320 8.02 -42.26 27.12
N VAL A 321 7.67 -41.35 28.02
CA VAL A 321 7.02 -41.66 29.32
C VAL A 321 5.51 -41.45 29.31
N GLY A 322 4.95 -40.91 28.22
CA GLY A 322 3.51 -40.80 27.99
C GLY A 322 3.20 -40.25 26.59
N GLN A 323 1.93 -40.11 26.26
CA GLN A 323 1.52 -39.31 25.10
C GLN A 323 1.96 -37.85 25.35
N ASP A 324 2.56 -37.23 24.33
CA ASP A 324 3.13 -35.88 24.38
C ASP A 324 4.11 -35.63 25.55
N ARG A 325 4.78 -36.68 26.06
CA ARG A 325 5.69 -36.59 27.21
C ARG A 325 6.95 -37.44 27.05
N VAL A 326 8.10 -36.77 27.01
CA VAL A 326 9.43 -37.38 26.86
C VAL A 326 10.31 -36.99 28.04
N ARG A 327 10.88 -37.97 28.74
CA ARG A 327 11.90 -37.75 29.77
C ARG A 327 13.28 -37.62 29.13
N VAL A 328 14.10 -36.69 29.62
CA VAL A 328 15.50 -36.51 29.22
C VAL A 328 16.40 -36.57 30.44
N HIS A 329 17.50 -37.33 30.37
CA HIS A 329 18.45 -37.56 31.47
C HIS A 329 19.85 -37.96 30.95
N GLY A 330 20.80 -38.24 31.86
CA GLY A 330 22.16 -38.70 31.51
C GLY A 330 23.21 -37.60 31.23
N VAL A 331 22.80 -36.32 31.28
CA VAL A 331 23.70 -35.16 31.11
C VAL A 331 24.62 -34.98 32.31
N ARG A 332 25.89 -34.63 32.07
CA ARG A 332 26.85 -34.18 33.11
C ARG A 332 27.28 -32.73 32.90
N GLY A 333 27.67 -32.06 33.97
CA GLY A 333 28.16 -30.69 33.95
C GLY A 333 29.67 -30.54 34.14
N ALA A 334 30.14 -29.32 33.87
CA ALA A 334 31.45 -28.80 34.26
C ALA A 334 31.42 -27.27 34.35
N PRO A 335 32.41 -26.64 35.01
CA PRO A 335 32.54 -25.18 35.04
C PRO A 335 32.50 -24.56 33.63
N PRO A 336 31.89 -23.37 33.46
CA PRO A 336 31.90 -22.64 32.20
C PRO A 336 33.33 -22.20 31.80
N PRO A 337 33.55 -21.83 30.52
CA PRO A 337 34.75 -21.13 30.10
C PRO A 337 34.90 -19.74 30.76
N ASP A 338 36.07 -19.13 30.62
CA ASP A 338 36.39 -17.76 31.04
C ASP A 338 35.91 -16.67 30.04
N THR A 339 35.22 -17.09 28.99
CA THR A 339 34.78 -16.29 27.83
C THR A 339 33.31 -16.60 27.49
N THR A 340 32.62 -15.70 26.80
CA THR A 340 31.21 -15.91 26.37
C THR A 340 31.02 -15.42 24.93
N LYS A 341 29.96 -15.90 24.25
CA LYS A 341 29.61 -15.49 22.88
C LYS A 341 29.36 -13.97 22.83
N LEU A 342 29.91 -13.30 21.83
CA LEU A 342 29.72 -11.88 21.56
C LEU A 342 29.15 -11.71 20.15
N ALA A 343 27.89 -11.29 20.04
CA ALA A 343 27.32 -10.90 18.77
C ALA A 343 27.75 -9.46 18.44
N LEU A 344 28.48 -9.29 17.33
CA LEU A 344 29.03 -8.01 16.88
C LEU A 344 28.68 -7.78 15.41
N PHE A 345 28.00 -6.67 15.12
CA PHE A 345 27.52 -6.33 13.78
C PHE A 345 28.18 -5.05 13.27
N TYR A 346 28.54 -5.01 11.99
CA TYR A 346 29.18 -3.85 11.37
C TYR A 346 28.73 -3.69 9.90
N LYS A 347 28.98 -2.51 9.33
CA LYS A 347 28.59 -2.18 7.94
C LYS A 347 29.52 -2.83 6.92
N GLY A 348 29.21 -4.08 6.55
CA GLY A 348 30.04 -4.92 5.67
C GLY A 348 30.22 -4.40 4.23
N GLY A 349 29.15 -3.96 3.57
CA GLY A 349 29.18 -3.51 2.18
C GLY A 349 27.82 -3.58 1.50
N TYR A 350 27.81 -3.94 0.22
CA TYR A 350 26.62 -4.09 -0.62
C TYR A 350 26.54 -5.49 -1.22
N GLU A 351 25.34 -5.92 -1.61
CA GLU A 351 25.12 -7.18 -2.30
C GLU A 351 24.08 -7.07 -3.43
N MET A 352 24.08 -8.05 -4.33
CA MET A 352 23.06 -8.18 -5.38
C MET A 352 22.72 -9.63 -5.70
N GLN A 353 21.48 -9.83 -6.16
CA GLN A 353 20.98 -11.10 -6.69
C GLN A 353 20.30 -10.87 -8.04
N ALA A 354 20.54 -11.77 -9.00
CA ALA A 354 19.82 -11.81 -10.28
C ALA A 354 19.50 -13.25 -10.68
N LEU A 355 18.37 -13.47 -11.37
CA LEU A 355 17.84 -14.81 -11.64
C LEU A 355 17.50 -14.98 -13.13
N PHE A 356 18.15 -15.95 -13.77
CA PHE A 356 18.05 -16.24 -15.21
C PHE A 356 17.60 -17.67 -15.45
N ASN A 357 16.84 -17.88 -16.52
CA ASN A 357 16.04 -19.09 -16.72
C ASN A 357 16.36 -19.67 -18.10
N ALA A 358 16.42 -21.00 -18.19
CA ALA A 358 16.61 -21.72 -19.46
C ALA A 358 15.60 -22.88 -19.57
N THR A 359 14.89 -22.94 -20.70
CA THR A 359 14.00 -24.06 -21.02
C THR A 359 14.68 -25.10 -21.92
N GLY A 360 14.41 -26.38 -21.67
CA GLY A 360 14.78 -27.52 -22.52
C GLY A 360 16.23 -28.00 -22.37
N HIS A 361 16.59 -28.96 -23.23
CA HIS A 361 17.89 -29.63 -23.20
C HIS A 361 19.11 -28.70 -23.32
N ASN A 362 20.27 -29.23 -22.93
CA ASN A 362 21.57 -28.57 -22.90
C ASN A 362 21.66 -27.33 -21.97
N PHE A 363 20.84 -27.28 -20.92
CA PHE A 363 20.79 -26.13 -19.98
C PHE A 363 22.14 -25.84 -19.31
N GLU A 364 22.97 -26.84 -19.05
CA GLU A 364 24.33 -26.67 -18.53
C GLU A 364 25.21 -25.84 -19.47
N GLN A 365 25.22 -26.19 -20.77
CA GLN A 365 26.00 -25.49 -21.79
C GLN A 365 25.45 -24.08 -22.04
N LYS A 366 24.13 -23.89 -21.90
CA LYS A 366 23.47 -22.57 -21.93
C LYS A 366 23.94 -21.66 -20.79
N PHE A 367 23.97 -22.17 -19.55
CA PHE A 367 24.42 -21.39 -18.39
C PHE A 367 25.95 -21.17 -18.38
N ALA A 368 26.74 -22.15 -18.80
CA ALA A 368 28.20 -21.99 -18.94
C ALA A 368 28.56 -20.92 -19.98
N LEU A 369 27.78 -20.80 -21.07
CA LEU A 369 27.91 -19.69 -22.02
C LEU A 369 27.60 -18.34 -21.36
N LEU A 370 26.51 -18.24 -20.60
CA LEU A 370 26.11 -17.00 -19.93
C LEU A 370 27.15 -16.54 -18.88
N GLU A 371 27.66 -17.46 -18.05
CA GLU A 371 28.74 -17.14 -17.10
C GLU A 371 29.99 -16.63 -17.82
N LYS A 372 30.44 -17.33 -18.87
CA LYS A 372 31.60 -16.92 -19.66
C LYS A 372 31.40 -15.54 -20.31
N GLN A 373 30.19 -15.24 -20.79
CA GLN A 373 29.83 -13.93 -21.34
C GLN A 373 29.86 -12.83 -20.27
N VAL A 374 29.32 -13.08 -19.06
CA VAL A 374 29.34 -12.10 -17.96
C VAL A 374 30.77 -11.82 -17.50
N ARG A 375 31.59 -12.85 -17.23
CA ARG A 375 32.99 -12.68 -16.82
C ARG A 375 33.81 -11.92 -17.88
N PHE A 376 33.64 -12.25 -19.16
CA PHE A 376 34.30 -11.54 -20.27
C PHE A 376 33.93 -10.04 -20.35
N HIS A 377 32.66 -9.69 -20.10
CA HIS A 377 32.22 -8.30 -20.14
C HIS A 377 32.49 -7.49 -18.86
N LEU A 378 32.86 -8.15 -17.75
CA LEU A 378 33.40 -7.51 -16.55
C LEU A 378 34.88 -7.17 -16.71
N GLY A 379 35.69 -8.13 -17.12
CA GLY A 379 37.15 -8.04 -17.16
C GLY A 379 37.80 -8.11 -15.77
N GLU A 380 39.10 -8.42 -15.74
CA GLU A 380 39.87 -8.70 -14.51
C GLU A 380 39.80 -7.56 -13.46
N GLU A 381 39.86 -6.30 -13.91
CA GLU A 381 39.79 -5.11 -13.05
C GLU A 381 38.50 -5.10 -12.21
N LYS A 382 37.35 -5.37 -12.84
CA LYS A 382 36.04 -5.34 -12.14
C LYS A 382 35.81 -6.62 -11.33
N LEU A 383 36.37 -7.74 -11.77
CA LEU A 383 36.37 -8.98 -10.98
C LEU A 383 37.17 -8.83 -9.68
N SER A 384 38.32 -8.14 -9.69
CA SER A 384 39.11 -7.87 -8.47
C SER A 384 38.44 -6.94 -7.45
N HIS A 385 37.41 -6.20 -7.86
CA HIS A 385 36.59 -5.34 -7.01
C HIS A 385 35.35 -6.03 -6.41
N LEU A 386 35.08 -7.27 -6.78
CA LEU A 386 34.06 -8.09 -6.13
C LEU A 386 34.68 -8.80 -4.92
N ASP A 387 33.93 -8.82 -3.82
CA ASP A 387 34.29 -9.54 -2.61
C ASP A 387 33.73 -10.97 -2.62
N PHE A 388 32.59 -11.19 -3.31
CA PHE A 388 32.04 -12.50 -3.63
C PHE A 388 31.34 -12.50 -5.00
N LEU A 389 31.38 -13.62 -5.75
CA LEU A 389 30.63 -13.81 -7.00
C LEU A 389 30.41 -15.31 -7.30
N GLU A 390 29.14 -15.74 -7.32
CA GLU A 390 28.75 -17.13 -7.56
C GLU A 390 27.61 -17.26 -8.59
N PHE A 391 27.58 -18.41 -9.30
CA PHE A 391 26.61 -18.77 -10.34
C PHE A 391 25.89 -20.10 -9.97
N GLN A 392 24.93 -20.01 -9.03
CA GLN A 392 24.20 -21.15 -8.47
C GLN A 392 23.13 -21.67 -9.45
N ARG A 393 23.08 -22.99 -9.70
CA ARG A 393 22.08 -23.64 -10.57
C ARG A 393 21.01 -24.31 -9.72
N ILE A 394 19.72 -24.05 -10.00
CA ILE A 394 18.60 -24.51 -9.17
C ILE A 394 17.60 -25.31 -10.03
N GLY A 395 17.40 -26.58 -9.65
CA GLY A 395 16.44 -27.50 -10.28
C GLY A 395 17.03 -28.40 -11.38
N VAL A 396 16.26 -29.43 -11.76
CA VAL A 396 16.54 -30.37 -12.85
C VAL A 396 15.27 -30.50 -13.69
N PRO A 397 15.34 -30.42 -15.04
CA PRO A 397 14.15 -30.48 -15.88
C PRO A 397 13.71 -31.94 -16.14
N ALA A 398 12.41 -32.14 -16.37
CA ALA A 398 11.85 -33.43 -16.76
C ALA A 398 12.44 -33.90 -18.12
N VAL A 399 12.67 -35.21 -18.24
CA VAL A 399 13.34 -35.83 -19.41
C VAL A 399 12.54 -35.65 -20.70
N ASN A 400 11.21 -35.75 -20.62
CA ASN A 400 10.27 -35.41 -21.67
C ASN A 400 9.16 -34.52 -21.07
N PRO A 401 9.30 -33.17 -21.11
CA PRO A 401 8.45 -32.26 -20.34
C PRO A 401 7.08 -32.04 -21.02
N ALA A 402 6.00 -32.42 -20.34
CA ALA A 402 4.62 -32.23 -20.81
C ALA A 402 4.17 -30.75 -20.80
N ASN A 403 4.86 -29.89 -20.05
CA ASN A 403 4.62 -28.45 -19.94
C ASN A 403 5.94 -27.65 -19.79
N GLN A 404 5.95 -26.35 -20.12
CA GLN A 404 7.18 -25.53 -20.08
C GLN A 404 7.79 -25.44 -18.67
N ASN A 405 6.96 -25.45 -17.63
CA ASN A 405 7.44 -25.31 -16.24
C ASN A 405 8.30 -26.52 -15.87
N SER A 406 7.83 -27.74 -16.18
CA SER A 406 8.59 -29.00 -16.00
C SER A 406 9.89 -29.05 -16.82
N GLY A 407 10.00 -28.25 -17.88
CA GLY A 407 11.18 -28.16 -18.74
C GLY A 407 12.11 -26.97 -18.46
N THR A 408 11.93 -26.22 -17.37
CA THR A 408 12.67 -24.97 -17.10
C THR A 408 13.56 -25.04 -15.85
N VAL A 409 14.77 -24.50 -15.93
CA VAL A 409 15.79 -24.48 -14.87
C VAL A 409 16.19 -23.03 -14.56
N TYR A 410 16.57 -22.74 -13.31
CA TYR A 410 17.02 -21.42 -12.87
C TYR A 410 18.55 -21.36 -12.63
N LEU A 411 19.10 -20.15 -12.80
CA LEU A 411 20.46 -19.75 -12.49
C LEU A 411 20.42 -18.48 -11.64
N ARG A 412 20.86 -18.55 -10.38
CA ARG A 412 21.02 -17.42 -9.46
C ARG A 412 22.45 -16.92 -9.54
N ILE A 413 22.63 -15.66 -9.94
CA ILE A 413 23.89 -14.94 -9.76
C ILE A 413 23.78 -14.20 -8.43
N PHE A 414 24.72 -14.44 -7.52
CA PHE A 414 24.84 -13.74 -6.25
C PHE A 414 26.23 -13.12 -6.14
N ALA A 415 26.31 -11.87 -5.69
CA ALA A 415 27.58 -11.16 -5.57
C ALA A 415 27.56 -10.16 -4.42
N GLN A 416 28.70 -9.96 -3.78
CA GLN A 416 28.91 -8.97 -2.72
C GLN A 416 30.12 -8.10 -3.04
N SER A 417 30.06 -6.83 -2.67
CA SER A 417 31.17 -5.89 -2.82
C SER A 417 31.04 -4.70 -1.86
N THR A 418 32.16 -4.26 -1.35
CA THR A 418 32.34 -2.98 -0.65
C THR A 418 32.14 -1.75 -1.55
N LYS A 419 32.04 -1.92 -2.89
CA LYS A 419 31.81 -0.87 -3.90
C LYS A 419 30.55 -1.13 -4.72
N VAL A 420 29.65 -0.15 -4.83
CA VAL A 420 28.36 -0.29 -5.56
C VAL A 420 28.59 -0.51 -7.06
N GLU A 421 29.61 0.13 -7.61
CA GLU A 421 29.93 0.21 -9.04
C GLU A 421 30.31 -1.18 -9.61
N ALA A 422 30.96 -2.01 -8.78
CA ALA A 422 31.34 -3.37 -9.15
C ALA A 422 30.11 -4.27 -9.35
N LEU A 423 29.09 -4.11 -8.50
CA LEU A 423 27.81 -4.83 -8.61
C LEU A 423 27.00 -4.33 -9.81
N GLN A 424 26.93 -3.01 -10.01
CA GLN A 424 26.24 -2.42 -11.18
C GLN A 424 26.82 -2.91 -12.52
N ALA A 425 28.15 -3.12 -12.58
CA ALA A 425 28.81 -3.62 -13.78
C ALA A 425 28.31 -5.01 -14.24
N ILE A 426 27.86 -5.87 -13.31
CA ILE A 426 27.30 -7.20 -13.62
C ILE A 426 26.03 -7.03 -14.49
N MET A 427 25.16 -6.10 -14.13
CA MET A 427 23.94 -5.83 -14.89
C MET A 427 24.22 -5.14 -16.24
N MET A 428 25.27 -4.31 -16.34
CA MET A 428 25.72 -3.73 -17.61
C MET A 428 26.28 -4.79 -18.57
N ALA A 429 27.06 -5.75 -18.05
CA ALA A 429 27.54 -6.91 -18.80
C ALA A 429 26.37 -7.73 -19.37
N ILE A 430 25.35 -8.01 -18.55
CA ILE A 430 24.15 -8.75 -18.96
C ILE A 430 23.32 -7.97 -20.00
N GLY A 431 23.18 -6.65 -19.84
CA GLY A 431 22.53 -5.80 -20.84
C GLY A 431 23.21 -5.86 -22.22
N SER A 432 24.55 -5.94 -22.24
CA SER A 432 25.37 -5.99 -23.46
C SER A 432 25.19 -7.27 -24.30
N ILE A 433 24.68 -8.34 -23.68
CA ILE A 433 24.43 -9.66 -24.28
C ILE A 433 22.95 -10.03 -24.39
N SER A 434 22.04 -9.09 -24.09
CA SER A 434 20.58 -9.27 -24.01
C SER A 434 19.88 -9.80 -25.28
N LEU A 435 20.56 -9.84 -26.43
CA LEU A 435 20.09 -10.48 -27.66
C LEU A 435 21.15 -11.42 -28.29
N LYS A 436 22.19 -11.78 -27.52
CA LYS A 436 23.40 -12.53 -27.96
C LYS A 436 23.65 -13.80 -27.13
N HIS A 437 22.63 -14.26 -26.41
CA HIS A 437 22.67 -15.37 -25.46
C HIS A 437 22.10 -16.68 -26.08
N TYR A 438 21.85 -17.68 -25.24
CA TYR A 438 21.30 -18.98 -25.61
C TYR A 438 19.81 -18.98 -26.03
N SER A 439 19.34 -20.10 -26.61
CA SER A 439 17.93 -20.32 -26.96
C SER A 439 17.06 -20.71 -25.76
N GLY A 440 15.86 -20.12 -25.66
CA GLY A 440 14.95 -20.33 -24.52
C GLY A 440 15.33 -19.55 -23.25
N PHE A 441 15.99 -18.40 -23.40
CA PHE A 441 16.30 -17.46 -22.32
C PHE A 441 15.07 -16.68 -21.86
N HIS A 442 14.87 -16.62 -20.54
CA HIS A 442 14.08 -15.59 -19.86
C HIS A 442 14.72 -15.29 -18.50
N SER A 443 14.21 -14.29 -17.76
CA SER A 443 14.80 -13.84 -16.48
C SER A 443 13.72 -13.37 -15.52
N SER A 444 13.87 -13.61 -14.21
CA SER A 444 12.92 -13.09 -13.21
C SER A 444 13.30 -11.66 -12.77
N LEU A 445 12.31 -10.83 -12.41
CA LEU A 445 12.50 -9.39 -12.14
C LEU A 445 12.29 -9.01 -10.66
N ASP A 446 12.96 -9.78 -9.79
CA ASP A 446 13.41 -9.42 -8.44
C ASP A 446 12.36 -9.24 -7.31
N PHE A 447 12.79 -9.55 -6.08
CA PHE A 447 12.00 -10.11 -4.96
C PHE A 447 11.16 -9.11 -4.15
N ARG A 448 10.71 -8.00 -4.74
CA ARG A 448 9.59 -7.20 -4.21
C ARG A 448 8.22 -7.87 -4.50
N SER A 449 8.20 -9.20 -4.56
CA SER A 449 7.14 -10.01 -5.18
C SER A 449 5.84 -10.10 -4.38
N ALA A 450 5.88 -9.81 -3.07
CA ALA A 450 4.67 -9.65 -2.25
C ALA A 450 4.02 -8.26 -2.41
N MET A 451 4.73 -7.25 -2.95
CA MET A 451 4.18 -5.90 -3.12
C MET A 451 3.45 -5.78 -4.46
N PRO A 452 2.17 -5.37 -4.50
CA PRO A 452 1.43 -5.19 -5.75
C PRO A 452 1.99 -4.01 -6.55
N ARG A 453 2.64 -4.31 -7.68
CA ARG A 453 3.14 -3.33 -8.66
C ARG A 453 2.08 -3.12 -9.77
N PRO A 454 1.97 -1.95 -10.42
CA PRO A 454 1.13 -1.79 -11.61
C PRO A 454 1.58 -2.70 -12.77
N TYR A 455 0.72 -2.91 -13.77
CA TYR A 455 1.13 -3.48 -15.07
C TYR A 455 0.74 -2.59 -16.24
N LEU A 456 1.43 -2.78 -17.35
CA LEU A 456 1.05 -2.24 -18.65
C LEU A 456 0.43 -3.39 -19.45
N ALA A 457 -0.89 -3.37 -19.61
CA ALA A 457 -1.58 -4.31 -20.48
C ALA A 457 -1.26 -3.99 -21.94
N TYR A 458 -1.04 -5.02 -22.75
CA TYR A 458 -0.76 -4.86 -24.19
C TYR A 458 -2.03 -5.17 -25.00
N TYR A 459 -2.60 -4.15 -25.65
CA TYR A 459 -3.74 -4.32 -26.55
C TYR A 459 -3.31 -4.10 -28.02
N PRO A 460 -3.26 -5.15 -28.87
CA PRO A 460 -2.88 -5.02 -30.28
C PRO A 460 -4.04 -4.47 -31.12
N ALA A 461 -4.07 -3.15 -31.32
CA ALA A 461 -5.04 -2.47 -32.18
C ALA A 461 -4.56 -2.30 -33.63
N LEU A 462 -5.50 -2.19 -34.57
CA LEU A 462 -5.25 -1.67 -35.91
C LEU A 462 -5.50 -0.15 -35.92
N TRP A 463 -4.59 0.62 -36.51
CA TRP A 463 -4.76 2.06 -36.75
C TRP A 463 -4.73 2.38 -38.24
N GLN A 464 -5.46 3.41 -38.66
CA GLN A 464 -5.54 3.80 -40.07
C GLN A 464 -4.28 4.58 -40.47
N GLN A 465 -3.44 4.03 -41.35
CA GLN A 465 -2.18 4.66 -41.79
C GLN A 465 -2.38 6.06 -42.37
N ALA A 466 -3.46 6.29 -43.12
CA ALA A 466 -3.83 7.61 -43.65
C ALA A 466 -4.18 8.67 -42.58
N LYS A 467 -4.23 8.29 -41.29
CA LYS A 467 -4.39 9.20 -40.13
C LYS A 467 -3.10 9.39 -39.32
N LEU A 468 -1.95 8.89 -39.78
CA LEU A 468 -0.67 9.11 -39.14
C LEU A 468 -0.05 10.44 -39.64
N GLU A 469 0.20 11.40 -38.75
CA GLU A 469 0.99 12.59 -39.06
C GLU A 469 2.50 12.29 -39.01
N GLU A 470 2.97 11.40 -39.87
CA GLU A 470 4.38 11.06 -40.01
C GLU A 470 5.23 12.30 -40.37
N LYS A 471 6.34 12.45 -39.64
CA LYS A 471 7.30 13.55 -39.77
C LYS A 471 8.71 13.01 -39.62
N PHE A 472 9.65 13.57 -40.38
CA PHE A 472 11.08 13.38 -40.16
C PHE A 472 11.73 14.70 -39.75
N HIS A 473 12.83 14.59 -39.00
CA HIS A 473 13.41 15.69 -38.26
C HIS A 473 14.92 15.73 -38.51
N PHE A 474 15.40 16.86 -39.04
CA PHE A 474 16.83 17.16 -39.05
C PHE A 474 17.14 18.00 -37.81
N VAL A 475 18.08 17.53 -36.99
CA VAL A 475 18.66 18.32 -35.90
C VAL A 475 19.97 18.90 -36.40
N ASP A 476 20.11 20.23 -36.38
CA ASP A 476 21.38 20.88 -36.68
C ASP A 476 22.33 20.92 -35.47
N GLY A 477 23.60 21.31 -35.68
CA GLY A 477 24.61 21.36 -34.62
C GLY A 477 24.30 22.33 -33.46
N THR A 478 23.28 23.18 -33.61
CA THR A 478 22.75 24.08 -32.58
C THR A 478 21.50 23.52 -31.87
N SER A 479 21.22 22.22 -32.03
CA SER A 479 20.05 21.51 -31.51
C SER A 479 18.70 21.96 -32.08
N THR A 480 18.68 22.80 -33.12
CA THR A 480 17.43 23.25 -33.74
C THR A 480 16.84 22.13 -34.58
N THR A 481 15.60 21.74 -34.28
CA THR A 481 14.95 20.57 -34.91
C THR A 481 14.03 20.99 -36.05
N LYS A 482 14.55 20.95 -37.29
CA LYS A 482 13.81 21.29 -38.50
C LYS A 482 12.97 20.10 -38.97
N SER A 483 11.65 20.28 -38.95
CA SER A 483 10.68 19.19 -39.07
C SER A 483 9.94 19.22 -40.40
N PHE A 484 9.80 18.06 -41.05
CA PHE A 484 9.22 17.89 -42.39
C PHE A 484 8.16 16.79 -42.35
N LYS A 485 6.97 17.03 -42.91
CA LYS A 485 5.93 15.98 -43.05
C LYS A 485 6.31 15.00 -44.17
N THR A 486 6.07 13.70 -43.98
CA THR A 486 6.02 12.75 -45.10
C THR A 486 4.62 12.78 -45.75
N THR A 487 4.46 12.06 -46.86
CA THR A 487 3.13 11.70 -47.38
C THR A 487 2.92 10.20 -47.19
N PRO A 488 1.75 9.76 -46.69
CA PRO A 488 1.41 8.34 -46.63
C PRO A 488 1.42 7.68 -48.02
N PRO A 489 1.50 6.33 -48.11
CA PRO A 489 1.40 5.60 -49.37
C PRO A 489 0.16 6.02 -50.20
N PRO A 490 0.28 6.24 -51.52
CA PRO A 490 -0.81 6.78 -52.34
C PRO A 490 -1.90 5.75 -52.67
N ARG A 491 -1.74 4.49 -52.27
CA ARG A 491 -2.71 3.39 -52.40
C ARG A 491 -2.59 2.46 -51.21
N PHE A 492 -3.71 1.85 -50.82
CA PHE A 492 -3.81 0.84 -49.78
C PHE A 492 -4.69 -0.32 -50.30
N GLU A 493 -4.40 -1.53 -49.86
CA GLU A 493 -5.21 -2.72 -50.12
C GLU A 493 -5.98 -3.11 -48.86
N ILE A 494 -7.11 -3.82 -49.01
CA ILE A 494 -7.90 -4.31 -47.88
C ILE A 494 -7.24 -5.61 -47.39
N MET A 495 -7.08 -5.76 -46.07
CA MET A 495 -6.44 -6.95 -45.51
C MET A 495 -7.37 -8.17 -45.60
N GLU A 496 -6.97 -9.14 -46.44
CA GLU A 496 -7.69 -10.39 -46.67
C GLU A 496 -7.45 -11.43 -45.56
N GLU A 497 -8.21 -12.54 -45.60
CA GLU A 497 -8.00 -13.68 -44.72
C GLU A 497 -6.69 -14.42 -45.05
N ARG A 498 -5.94 -14.82 -44.03
CA ARG A 498 -4.65 -15.51 -44.23
C ARG A 498 -4.85 -17.01 -44.38
N ALA A 499 -4.22 -17.57 -45.41
CA ALA A 499 -4.28 -19.01 -45.69
C ALA A 499 -3.77 -19.84 -44.50
N SER A 500 -4.51 -20.90 -44.16
CA SER A 500 -4.13 -21.88 -43.14
C SER A 500 -4.50 -23.29 -43.62
N TYR A 501 -3.51 -24.16 -43.80
CA TYR A 501 -3.71 -25.49 -44.35
C TYR A 501 -2.71 -26.52 -43.80
N ASP A 502 -3.15 -27.76 -43.68
CA ASP A 502 -2.26 -28.92 -43.64
C ASP A 502 -1.83 -29.31 -45.06
N THR A 503 -0.76 -30.09 -45.20
CA THR A 503 -0.22 -30.39 -46.53
C THR A 503 -1.23 -31.20 -47.36
N LYS A 504 -1.43 -30.83 -48.63
CA LYS A 504 -2.42 -31.50 -49.50
C LYS A 504 -2.01 -32.90 -49.94
N LEU A 505 -0.69 -33.16 -49.93
CA LEU A 505 -0.07 -34.38 -50.41
C LEU A 505 0.81 -35.00 -49.30
N PRO A 506 0.26 -35.45 -48.16
CA PRO A 506 1.05 -36.00 -47.05
C PRO A 506 1.72 -37.32 -47.44
N THR A 507 3.03 -37.43 -47.28
CA THR A 507 3.76 -38.68 -47.49
C THR A 507 3.36 -39.72 -46.44
N ALA A 508 2.96 -40.91 -46.86
CA ALA A 508 2.66 -42.03 -45.98
C ALA A 508 3.87 -42.36 -45.09
N LEU A 509 3.74 -42.10 -43.78
CA LEU A 509 4.80 -42.29 -42.77
C LEU A 509 4.95 -43.78 -42.36
N GLY A 510 5.08 -44.67 -43.34
CA GLY A 510 5.16 -46.11 -43.16
C GLY A 510 6.58 -46.62 -42.90
N GLY A 511 6.75 -47.43 -41.85
CA GLY A 511 8.02 -48.11 -41.55
C GLY A 511 8.23 -48.34 -40.05
N GLY A 512 9.33 -49.01 -39.69
CA GLY A 512 9.76 -49.15 -38.31
C GLY A 512 10.34 -47.84 -37.77
N ALA A 513 9.51 -47.04 -37.12
CA ALA A 513 9.93 -45.77 -36.53
C ALA A 513 10.81 -45.98 -35.27
N ILE A 514 11.71 -45.04 -35.02
CA ILE A 514 12.49 -44.93 -33.77
C ILE A 514 12.21 -43.56 -33.13
N GLU A 515 12.14 -43.53 -31.79
CA GLU A 515 11.88 -42.29 -31.06
C GLU A 515 13.17 -41.45 -30.96
N VAL A 516 13.13 -40.22 -31.47
CA VAL A 516 14.25 -39.28 -31.46
C VAL A 516 13.75 -37.86 -31.16
N ARG A 517 14.62 -37.02 -30.58
CA ARG A 517 14.31 -35.61 -30.32
C ARG A 517 14.08 -34.87 -31.64
N LEU A 518 12.96 -34.15 -31.77
CA LEU A 518 12.64 -33.34 -32.96
C LEU A 518 13.79 -32.38 -33.36
N GLY A 519 14.45 -31.77 -32.35
CA GLY A 519 15.61 -30.89 -32.52
C GLY A 519 16.89 -31.57 -33.06
N SER A 520 16.90 -32.89 -33.21
CA SER A 520 17.98 -33.65 -33.88
C SER A 520 17.71 -33.85 -35.39
N VAL A 521 16.50 -33.54 -35.87
CA VAL A 521 16.08 -33.70 -37.27
C VAL A 521 15.80 -32.34 -37.92
N ALA A 522 15.10 -31.46 -37.22
CA ALA A 522 14.73 -30.12 -37.66
C ALA A 522 15.24 -29.04 -36.69
N LEU A 523 15.69 -27.92 -37.23
CA LEU A 523 16.00 -26.72 -36.45
C LEU A 523 14.77 -25.81 -36.40
N GLY A 524 14.75 -24.88 -35.46
CA GLY A 524 13.64 -23.95 -35.35
C GLY A 524 13.94 -22.71 -34.51
N ARG A 525 13.10 -21.70 -34.71
CA ARG A 525 13.10 -20.47 -33.92
C ARG A 525 11.66 -20.08 -33.59
N SER A 526 11.45 -19.71 -32.34
CA SER A 526 10.20 -19.11 -31.86
C SER A 526 10.38 -17.63 -31.54
N GLY A 527 9.25 -16.92 -31.51
CA GLY A 527 9.10 -15.57 -31.01
C GLY A 527 7.64 -15.31 -30.60
N ASP A 528 7.40 -14.23 -29.87
CA ASP A 528 6.05 -13.73 -29.65
C ASP A 528 5.65 -12.72 -30.73
N LYS A 529 4.35 -12.65 -31.02
CA LYS A 529 3.75 -11.58 -31.82
C LYS A 529 2.56 -11.02 -31.03
N GLY A 530 2.87 -10.28 -29.97
CA GLY A 530 1.92 -9.63 -29.07
C GLY A 530 1.19 -10.62 -28.16
N ALA A 531 0.27 -11.39 -28.75
CA ALA A 531 -0.59 -12.38 -28.10
C ALA A 531 -0.35 -13.83 -28.56
N ASN A 532 0.40 -14.00 -29.65
CA ASN A 532 0.47 -15.26 -30.37
C ASN A 532 1.89 -15.78 -30.36
N LEU A 533 2.06 -17.08 -30.13
CA LEU A 533 3.34 -17.74 -30.39
C LEU A 533 3.48 -17.89 -31.89
N ASN A 534 4.60 -17.44 -32.46
CA ASN A 534 5.02 -17.85 -33.80
C ASN A 534 6.27 -18.73 -33.69
N PHE A 535 6.34 -19.77 -34.51
CA PHE A 535 7.55 -20.54 -34.68
C PHE A 535 7.66 -21.13 -36.08
N GLY A 536 8.88 -21.12 -36.62
CA GLY A 536 9.24 -21.85 -37.83
C GLY A 536 10.10 -23.05 -37.47
N LEU A 537 9.78 -24.21 -38.07
CA LEU A 537 10.65 -25.38 -38.12
C LEU A 537 11.17 -25.54 -39.55
N PHE A 538 12.45 -25.85 -39.72
CA PHE A 538 13.09 -25.96 -41.03
C PHE A 538 14.17 -27.05 -41.06
N VAL A 539 14.47 -27.52 -42.28
CA VAL A 539 15.40 -28.63 -42.55
C VAL A 539 16.29 -28.33 -43.76
N ASP A 540 17.38 -29.09 -43.87
CA ASP A 540 18.47 -28.91 -44.85
C ASP A 540 18.26 -29.64 -46.19
N THR A 541 17.39 -30.65 -46.20
CA THR A 541 17.28 -31.66 -47.25
C THR A 541 15.82 -32.04 -47.46
N GLN A 542 15.43 -32.31 -48.70
CA GLN A 542 14.00 -32.38 -48.99
C GLN A 542 13.32 -33.70 -48.57
N ALA A 543 14.04 -34.82 -48.46
CA ALA A 543 13.47 -36.01 -47.81
C ALA A 543 13.05 -35.73 -46.35
N LYS A 544 13.74 -34.79 -45.67
CA LYS A 544 13.29 -34.25 -44.37
C LYS A 544 12.16 -33.22 -44.53
N TRP A 545 12.08 -32.47 -45.62
CA TRP A 545 11.00 -31.49 -45.87
C TRP A 545 9.65 -32.17 -46.05
N ASP A 546 9.60 -33.19 -46.91
CA ASP A 546 8.38 -33.89 -47.23
C ASP A 546 7.91 -34.75 -46.04
N TRP A 547 8.85 -35.30 -45.25
CA TRP A 547 8.58 -35.75 -43.87
C TRP A 547 8.04 -34.64 -42.97
N LEU A 548 8.72 -33.48 -42.88
CA LEU A 548 8.37 -32.39 -41.96
C LEU A 548 6.98 -31.82 -42.23
N ARG A 549 6.61 -31.56 -43.50
CA ARG A 549 5.29 -31.04 -43.87
C ARG A 549 4.17 -32.06 -43.63
N SER A 550 4.48 -33.35 -43.72
CA SER A 550 3.52 -34.44 -43.48
C SER A 550 3.35 -34.74 -41.98
N TYR A 551 4.45 -34.77 -41.23
CA TYR A 551 4.45 -35.03 -39.79
C TYR A 551 3.96 -33.84 -38.97
N MET A 552 4.44 -32.62 -39.25
CA MET A 552 4.03 -31.41 -38.54
C MET A 552 2.71 -30.85 -39.11
N SER A 553 1.63 -31.60 -38.91
CA SER A 553 0.25 -31.14 -39.07
C SER A 553 -0.16 -30.23 -37.90
N ARG A 554 -1.29 -29.52 -38.04
CA ARG A 554 -1.93 -28.77 -36.95
C ARG A 554 -2.22 -29.68 -35.75
N THR A 555 -2.75 -30.88 -35.98
CA THR A 555 -2.99 -31.89 -34.94
C THR A 555 -1.71 -32.30 -34.21
N LYS A 556 -0.62 -32.57 -34.94
CA LYS A 556 0.67 -32.92 -34.31
C LYS A 556 1.21 -31.77 -33.45
N VAL A 557 0.98 -30.51 -33.82
CA VAL A 557 1.35 -29.37 -32.96
C VAL A 557 0.47 -29.31 -31.71
N GLN A 558 -0.81 -29.65 -31.77
CA GLN A 558 -1.68 -29.75 -30.58
C GLN A 558 -1.17 -30.84 -29.62
N GLU A 559 -0.86 -32.03 -30.13
CA GLU A 559 -0.27 -33.13 -29.36
C GLU A 559 1.07 -32.71 -28.68
N LEU A 560 1.97 -32.08 -29.43
CA LEU A 560 3.29 -31.65 -28.94
C LEU A 560 3.24 -30.43 -28.00
N LEU A 561 2.10 -29.77 -27.86
CA LEU A 561 1.88 -28.70 -26.88
C LEU A 561 1.42 -29.25 -25.51
N GLY A 562 1.00 -30.51 -25.45
CA GLY A 562 0.73 -31.24 -24.20
C GLY A 562 -0.33 -30.58 -23.32
N GLU A 563 -0.03 -30.45 -22.02
CA GLU A 563 -0.92 -29.87 -21.00
C GLU A 563 -1.22 -28.37 -21.23
N ASP A 564 -0.46 -27.74 -22.13
CA ASP A 564 -0.58 -26.34 -22.50
C ASP A 564 -1.24 -26.12 -23.88
N TRP A 565 -1.86 -27.16 -24.46
CA TRP A 565 -2.86 -27.00 -25.52
C TRP A 565 -4.26 -26.73 -24.93
N ARG A 566 -5.03 -25.84 -25.55
CA ARG A 566 -6.38 -25.45 -25.07
C ARG A 566 -7.42 -25.37 -26.20
N PRO A 567 -8.69 -25.76 -25.96
CA PRO A 567 -9.73 -25.75 -27.00
C PRO A 567 -10.02 -24.38 -27.63
N GLU A 568 -9.82 -23.28 -26.91
CA GLU A 568 -10.00 -21.92 -27.45
C GLU A 568 -8.84 -21.40 -28.31
N PHE A 569 -7.74 -22.16 -28.44
CA PHE A 569 -6.63 -21.80 -29.32
C PHE A 569 -6.89 -22.23 -30.76
N SER A 570 -6.28 -21.51 -31.71
CA SER A 570 -6.28 -21.89 -33.13
C SER A 570 -4.87 -21.85 -33.71
N ILE A 571 -4.64 -22.67 -34.74
CA ILE A 571 -3.33 -22.81 -35.39
C ILE A 571 -3.45 -22.40 -36.86
N GLU A 572 -2.79 -21.32 -37.21
CA GLU A 572 -2.45 -20.98 -38.60
C GLU A 572 -1.18 -21.74 -38.98
N ARG A 573 -1.28 -22.62 -39.98
CA ARG A 573 -0.16 -23.40 -40.54
C ARG A 573 0.02 -23.02 -42.00
N VAL A 574 1.26 -22.67 -42.37
CA VAL A 574 1.66 -22.42 -43.76
C VAL A 574 2.99 -23.07 -44.09
N GLU A 575 3.17 -23.43 -45.36
CA GLU A 575 4.39 -24.00 -45.90
C GLU A 575 5.20 -22.94 -46.65
N PHE A 576 6.53 -23.00 -46.50
CA PHE A 576 7.50 -22.21 -47.26
C PHE A 576 8.42 -23.15 -48.05
N PRO A 577 7.97 -23.73 -49.19
CA PRO A 577 8.68 -24.83 -49.84
C PRO A 577 10.09 -24.49 -50.30
N LYS A 578 10.35 -23.23 -50.69
CA LYS A 578 11.67 -22.76 -51.17
C LYS A 578 12.75 -22.68 -50.08
N ILE A 579 12.38 -22.84 -48.81
CA ILE A 579 13.31 -22.88 -47.66
C ILE A 579 13.05 -24.07 -46.74
N PHE A 580 12.30 -25.08 -47.23
CA PHE A 580 11.93 -26.29 -46.50
C PHE A 580 11.43 -26.06 -45.07
N ALA A 581 10.60 -25.02 -44.88
CA ALA A 581 10.11 -24.61 -43.57
C ALA A 581 8.59 -24.70 -43.44
N VAL A 582 8.11 -25.23 -42.30
CA VAL A 582 6.70 -25.15 -41.89
C VAL A 582 6.62 -24.10 -40.78
N HIS A 583 5.70 -23.16 -40.92
CA HIS A 583 5.51 -22.07 -39.97
C HIS A 583 4.14 -22.15 -39.32
N PHE A 584 4.12 -21.89 -38.01
CA PHE A 584 2.93 -21.92 -37.18
C PHE A 584 2.74 -20.59 -36.47
N VAL A 585 1.51 -20.07 -36.50
CA VAL A 585 1.04 -19.10 -35.51
C VAL A 585 0.00 -19.79 -34.65
N VAL A 586 0.29 -19.95 -33.37
CA VAL A 586 -0.66 -20.44 -32.38
C VAL A 586 -1.29 -19.22 -31.71
N TYR A 587 -2.56 -19.00 -32.02
CA TYR A 587 -3.35 -17.90 -31.48
C TYR A 587 -3.78 -18.21 -30.04
N GLY A 588 -3.63 -17.22 -29.16
CA GLY A 588 -4.10 -17.33 -27.77
C GLY A 588 -3.17 -18.07 -26.81
N ILE A 589 -2.17 -18.83 -27.26
CA ILE A 589 -1.27 -19.59 -26.35
C ILE A 589 -0.33 -18.70 -25.54
N LEU A 590 0.04 -17.53 -26.07
CA LEU A 590 0.63 -16.47 -25.27
C LEU A 590 -0.47 -15.51 -24.83
N GLY A 591 -1.63 -16.02 -24.42
CA GLY A 591 -2.83 -15.29 -23.97
C GLY A 591 -3.43 -14.32 -25.00
N ARG A 592 -4.09 -13.25 -24.51
CA ARG A 592 -4.25 -11.99 -25.27
C ARG A 592 -2.96 -11.13 -25.16
N GLY A 593 -1.80 -11.79 -25.20
CA GLY A 593 -0.71 -11.51 -24.27
C GLY A 593 -0.96 -12.33 -23.00
N ALA A 594 0.06 -13.01 -22.45
CA ALA A 594 -0.13 -13.82 -21.24
C ALA A 594 -0.85 -12.95 -20.20
N CYS A 595 -1.85 -13.49 -19.47
CA CYS A 595 -2.66 -12.61 -18.64
C CYS A 595 -1.75 -11.85 -17.69
N ASP A 596 -2.03 -10.56 -17.49
CA ASP A 596 -0.98 -9.60 -17.13
C ASP A 596 -0.25 -9.98 -15.83
N HIS A 597 -0.93 -10.72 -14.95
CA HIS A 597 -0.31 -11.49 -13.85
C HIS A 597 0.78 -12.48 -14.31
N CYS A 598 0.46 -13.54 -15.06
CA CYS A 598 1.45 -14.53 -15.53
C CYS A 598 2.55 -13.90 -16.41
N ARG A 599 2.23 -12.84 -17.18
CA ARG A 599 3.23 -12.13 -18.00
C ARG A 599 4.29 -11.42 -17.14
N LYS A 600 3.87 -10.82 -16.02
CA LYS A 600 4.79 -10.26 -15.00
C LYS A 600 5.58 -11.35 -14.28
N GLY A 601 4.90 -12.42 -13.88
CA GLY A 601 5.52 -13.56 -13.20
C GLY A 601 6.49 -14.36 -14.09
N LYS A 602 6.38 -14.21 -15.42
CA LYS A 602 7.17 -14.92 -16.44
C LYS A 602 7.15 -16.45 -16.28
N VAL A 603 6.02 -16.93 -15.79
CA VAL A 603 5.62 -18.35 -15.69
C VAL A 603 4.72 -18.71 -16.87
N ARG A 604 4.62 -19.99 -17.26
CA ARG A 604 3.76 -20.35 -18.38
C ARG A 604 2.30 -20.03 -18.02
N CYS A 605 1.71 -19.14 -18.82
CA CYS A 605 0.28 -18.84 -18.82
C CYS A 605 -0.37 -19.85 -19.75
N ASP A 606 -1.26 -20.67 -19.21
CA ASP A 606 -1.75 -21.87 -19.88
C ASP A 606 -2.97 -21.61 -20.78
N GLY A 607 -3.78 -20.58 -20.49
CA GLY A 607 -4.60 -19.87 -21.50
C GLY A 607 -6.12 -19.87 -21.35
N ILE A 608 -6.71 -20.57 -20.36
CA ILE A 608 -8.18 -20.64 -20.23
C ILE A 608 -8.77 -19.23 -20.06
N ARG A 609 -9.88 -18.96 -20.74
CA ARG A 609 -10.76 -17.83 -20.41
C ARG A 609 -11.98 -18.32 -19.58
N PRO A 610 -12.40 -17.58 -18.54
CA PRO A 610 -11.94 -16.25 -18.15
C PRO A 610 -10.63 -16.23 -17.35
N VAL A 611 -10.26 -17.35 -16.68
CA VAL A 611 -9.09 -17.40 -15.80
C VAL A 611 -8.20 -18.59 -16.16
N CYS A 612 -6.92 -18.34 -16.42
CA CYS A 612 -5.95 -19.38 -16.74
C CYS A 612 -5.67 -20.26 -15.51
N GLY A 613 -5.40 -21.55 -15.71
CA GLY A 613 -5.33 -22.55 -14.64
C GLY A 613 -4.21 -22.28 -13.64
N ARG A 614 -3.07 -21.72 -14.09
CA ARG A 614 -2.01 -21.27 -13.17
C ARG A 614 -2.41 -20.05 -12.34
N CYS A 615 -3.21 -19.14 -12.88
CA CYS A 615 -3.78 -18.05 -12.09
C CYS A 615 -4.84 -18.57 -11.12
N GLN A 616 -5.70 -19.49 -11.57
CA GLN A 616 -6.74 -20.12 -10.76
C GLN A 616 -6.15 -20.87 -9.56
N GLY A 617 -5.14 -21.71 -9.78
CA GLY A 617 -4.40 -22.43 -8.72
C GLY A 617 -3.50 -21.56 -7.83
N CYS A 618 -3.34 -20.27 -8.16
CA CYS A 618 -2.62 -19.30 -7.33
C CYS A 618 -3.52 -18.13 -6.87
N GLY A 619 -4.85 -18.23 -7.01
CA GLY A 619 -5.80 -17.17 -6.60
C GLY A 619 -5.67 -15.82 -7.33
N ASN A 620 -4.94 -15.78 -8.44
CA ASN A 620 -4.52 -14.54 -9.10
C ASN A 620 -5.49 -14.10 -10.20
N ASN A 621 -5.76 -12.79 -10.28
CA ASN A 621 -6.74 -12.27 -11.23
C ASN A 621 -6.15 -12.23 -12.66
N CYS A 622 -6.58 -13.16 -13.51
CA CYS A 622 -5.99 -13.41 -14.82
C CYS A 622 -6.54 -12.49 -15.90
N HIS A 623 -6.24 -11.20 -15.77
CA HIS A 623 -6.69 -10.23 -16.76
C HIS A 623 -5.97 -10.40 -18.11
N TYR A 624 -6.74 -10.58 -19.16
CA TYR A 624 -6.34 -10.48 -20.56
C TYR A 624 -7.05 -9.26 -21.18
N ALA A 625 -6.59 -8.60 -22.25
CA ALA A 625 -7.34 -7.52 -22.94
C ALA A 625 -7.99 -7.94 -24.29
N ASP A 626 -9.33 -8.10 -24.36
CA ASP A 626 -10.14 -8.29 -25.60
C ASP A 626 -10.97 -7.01 -25.85
N VAL A 627 -11.51 -6.87 -27.06
CA VAL A 627 -12.64 -5.97 -27.39
C VAL A 627 -13.77 -6.80 -27.98
N ASP A 628 -15.01 -6.48 -27.62
CA ASP A 628 -16.21 -7.20 -28.08
C ASP A 628 -16.48 -7.06 -29.58
N LYS A 629 -17.07 -8.11 -30.16
CA LYS A 629 -17.62 -8.09 -31.52
C LYS A 629 -19.05 -7.53 -31.50
N PRO A 630 -19.51 -6.80 -32.54
CA PRO A 630 -20.90 -6.34 -32.63
C PRO A 630 -21.91 -7.50 -32.73
N ASP A 631 -23.07 -7.39 -32.07
CA ASP A 631 -24.21 -8.31 -32.24
C ASP A 631 -24.78 -8.20 -33.68
N PRO A 632 -24.96 -9.31 -34.43
CA PRO A 632 -25.52 -9.31 -35.79
C PRO A 632 -26.94 -8.75 -35.96
N ARG A 633 -27.72 -8.50 -34.89
CA ARG A 633 -29.18 -8.32 -34.97
C ARG A 633 -29.71 -7.01 -35.57
N GLN A 634 -28.87 -5.98 -35.79
CA GLN A 634 -29.33 -4.67 -36.33
C GLN A 634 -28.93 -4.39 -37.78
N ARG A 635 -29.33 -5.24 -38.73
CA ARG A 635 -29.30 -4.87 -40.18
C ARG A 635 -30.37 -5.53 -41.05
N ARG A 636 -31.65 -5.22 -40.77
CA ARG A 636 -32.79 -5.73 -41.57
C ARG A 636 -33.84 -4.69 -41.94
N SER A 637 -33.51 -3.73 -42.81
CA SER A 637 -34.49 -3.06 -43.66
C SER A 637 -33.86 -2.47 -44.94
N LYS A 638 -34.58 -2.56 -46.06
CA LYS A 638 -34.27 -2.05 -47.43
C LYS A 638 -33.02 -2.71 -48.11
N VAL A 639 -33.17 -3.63 -49.07
CA VAL A 639 -33.64 -3.51 -50.49
C VAL A 639 -32.55 -2.87 -51.38
N SER A 640 -32.12 -3.43 -52.53
CA SER A 640 -32.65 -4.49 -53.42
C SER A 640 -31.57 -5.36 -54.09
N SER A 641 -31.99 -6.44 -54.79
CA SER A 641 -31.38 -7.07 -56.01
C SER A 641 -29.96 -7.68 -55.93
N GLN A 642 -29.63 -8.81 -56.57
CA GLN A 642 -30.38 -9.78 -57.38
C GLN A 642 -29.57 -11.10 -57.52
N ASN A 643 -30.24 -12.23 -57.85
CA ASN A 643 -29.70 -13.42 -58.56
C ASN A 643 -28.56 -14.24 -57.86
N SER A 644 -28.81 -15.47 -57.39
CA SER A 644 -28.74 -16.78 -58.12
C SER A 644 -27.29 -17.28 -58.36
N THR A 645 -26.92 -18.55 -58.13
CA THR A 645 -27.70 -19.77 -57.77
C THR A 645 -26.77 -20.83 -57.16
N ASP A 646 -27.37 -21.71 -56.34
CA ASP A 646 -27.14 -23.15 -56.11
C ASP A 646 -25.74 -23.82 -56.15
N ASP A 647 -25.60 -24.77 -55.21
CA ASP A 647 -24.89 -26.06 -55.29
C ASP A 647 -23.34 -26.15 -55.38
N SER A 648 -22.70 -27.21 -54.88
CA SER A 648 -23.01 -28.17 -53.80
C SER A 648 -21.76 -29.08 -53.55
N ILE A 649 -21.72 -29.84 -52.43
CA ILE A 649 -21.07 -31.18 -52.28
C ILE A 649 -19.52 -31.22 -52.52
N GLU A 650 -18.71 -31.44 -51.48
CA GLU A 650 -18.13 -32.76 -51.07
C GLU A 650 -17.17 -33.40 -52.12
N ALA A 651 -16.04 -34.04 -51.77
CA ALA A 651 -15.33 -34.19 -50.49
C ALA A 651 -13.87 -34.69 -50.70
N GLU A 652 -13.10 -34.76 -49.61
CA GLU A 652 -12.03 -35.74 -49.28
C GLU A 652 -10.78 -35.99 -50.16
N SER A 653 -9.63 -36.11 -49.46
CA SER A 653 -8.52 -37.07 -49.71
C SER A 653 -7.57 -36.85 -50.93
N PHE A 654 -6.30 -37.29 -50.95
CA PHE A 654 -5.24 -37.53 -49.94
C PHE A 654 -3.89 -37.73 -50.69
N GLU A 655 -2.74 -37.63 -49.99
CA GLU A 655 -1.38 -38.17 -50.35
C GLU A 655 -0.70 -37.68 -51.67
N ALA A 656 0.63 -37.64 -51.87
CA ALA A 656 1.84 -37.84 -51.06
C ALA A 656 3.08 -37.19 -51.75
N ALA A 657 4.28 -37.25 -51.12
CA ALA A 657 5.63 -37.25 -51.74
C ALA A 657 6.18 -35.91 -52.29
N ASP A 658 7.42 -35.47 -52.00
CA ASP A 658 8.80 -36.02 -52.19
C ASP A 658 9.34 -35.86 -53.65
N ALA A 659 10.59 -35.44 -53.94
CA ALA A 659 11.63 -34.79 -53.13
C ALA A 659 12.78 -34.18 -54.00
N SER A 660 13.61 -33.33 -53.38
CA SER A 660 15.06 -33.03 -53.60
C SER A 660 15.47 -31.96 -54.63
N SER A 661 16.55 -31.16 -54.47
CA SER A 661 17.41 -30.84 -53.29
C SER A 661 18.48 -29.75 -53.56
N SER A 662 18.90 -29.04 -52.50
CA SER A 662 20.28 -28.54 -52.23
C SER A 662 20.93 -27.43 -53.08
N LEU A 663 22.02 -26.86 -52.53
CA LEU A 663 23.05 -25.97 -53.15
C LEU A 663 22.56 -24.54 -53.50
N LEU A 664 23.33 -23.46 -53.32
CA LEU A 664 24.77 -23.28 -53.03
C LEU A 664 25.04 -22.01 -52.18
N SER A 665 26.31 -21.71 -51.89
CA SER A 665 26.81 -20.51 -51.20
C SER A 665 26.91 -19.27 -52.11
N ASP A 666 27.14 -18.09 -51.53
CA ASP A 666 28.43 -17.37 -51.73
C ASP A 666 28.58 -16.12 -50.82
N SER A 667 29.83 -15.64 -50.66
CA SER A 667 30.22 -14.53 -49.78
C SER A 667 31.37 -13.69 -50.36
N ALA A 668 31.22 -12.35 -50.32
CA ALA A 668 32.28 -11.33 -50.42
C ALA A 668 31.80 -10.09 -49.63
N VAL A 669 32.50 -9.40 -48.72
CA VAL A 669 33.94 -9.17 -48.45
C VAL A 669 34.61 -8.17 -49.41
N VAL A 670 34.97 -6.97 -48.91
CA VAL A 670 36.28 -6.27 -49.04
C VAL A 670 36.17 -4.78 -48.57
N GLN A 671 36.99 -4.42 -47.56
CA GLN A 671 37.75 -3.16 -47.25
C GLN A 671 37.18 -1.76 -47.65
N THR A 672 37.09 -0.70 -46.83
CA THR A 672 37.96 0.00 -45.82
C THR A 672 39.10 0.91 -46.36
N VAL A 673 39.04 2.23 -46.08
CA VAL A 673 40.12 3.28 -46.11
C VAL A 673 39.50 4.68 -45.80
N THR A 674 40.10 5.74 -45.22
CA THR A 674 41.02 5.97 -44.07
C THR A 674 40.84 7.43 -43.54
N HIS A 675 41.29 7.74 -42.30
CA HIS A 675 41.52 9.10 -41.72
C HIS A 675 42.92 9.67 -42.16
N PRO A 676 43.48 10.87 -41.76
CA PRO A 676 43.27 11.67 -40.52
C PRO A 676 43.39 13.25 -40.62
N GLN A 677 42.88 14.03 -39.62
CA GLN A 677 43.53 14.78 -38.50
C GLN A 677 44.02 16.24 -38.72
N LEU A 678 43.74 17.09 -37.69
CA LEU A 678 44.48 18.23 -37.06
C LEU A 678 43.45 18.91 -36.10
N HIS A 679 43.60 19.03 -34.77
CA HIS A 679 44.63 19.65 -33.90
C HIS A 679 44.71 21.18 -34.07
N LEU A 680 44.63 22.05 -33.04
CA LEU A 680 44.56 21.88 -31.55
C LEU A 680 43.33 22.70 -31.01
N ASP A 681 43.12 23.21 -29.78
CA ASP A 681 43.90 23.41 -28.53
C ASP A 681 42.98 23.58 -27.28
N ALA A 682 43.52 23.83 -26.07
CA ALA A 682 42.75 24.00 -24.79
C ALA A 682 43.35 25.03 -23.79
N HIS A 683 42.58 25.51 -22.79
CA HIS A 683 42.94 25.62 -21.34
C HIS A 683 41.99 26.48 -20.45
N ASN A 684 41.75 25.98 -19.22
CA ASN A 684 41.54 26.70 -17.93
C ASN A 684 40.34 27.67 -17.78
N GLU A 685 39.86 28.06 -16.58
CA GLU A 685 40.37 27.92 -15.19
C GLU A 685 39.35 27.27 -14.20
N PHE A 686 39.89 26.76 -13.09
CA PHE A 686 39.19 26.40 -11.84
C PHE A 686 39.87 27.19 -10.68
N HIS A 687 39.40 27.09 -9.43
CA HIS A 687 39.87 27.84 -8.22
C HIS A 687 39.31 29.29 -8.14
N SER A 688 39.06 29.95 -6.99
CA SER A 688 39.04 29.63 -5.53
C SER A 688 38.38 30.83 -4.75
N PHE A 689 38.24 30.95 -3.42
CA PHE A 689 38.70 30.20 -2.23
C PHE A 689 37.63 30.17 -1.09
N THR A 690 37.79 29.14 -0.26
CA THR A 690 37.46 28.83 1.17
C THR A 690 37.08 29.90 2.23
N GLU A 691 36.70 29.35 3.41
CA GLU A 691 36.66 29.91 4.78
C GLU A 691 35.43 30.68 5.29
N SER A 692 34.61 30.02 6.12
CA SER A 692 34.54 30.26 7.59
C SER A 692 33.35 29.53 8.24
N SER A 693 33.36 29.37 9.57
CA SER A 693 32.23 28.87 10.38
C SER A 693 31.99 29.82 11.56
N PRO A 694 30.74 29.92 12.04
CA PRO A 694 30.43 29.16 13.26
C PRO A 694 29.01 28.57 13.33
N CYS A 695 28.91 27.51 14.13
CA CYS A 695 27.74 27.03 14.89
C CYS A 695 26.32 27.55 14.53
N HIS A 696 25.49 26.66 13.99
CA HIS A 696 24.04 26.71 14.19
C HIS A 696 23.53 25.37 14.73
N THR A 697 22.86 25.42 15.89
CA THR A 697 22.25 24.26 16.55
C THR A 697 21.06 23.77 15.77
N LEU A 698 21.07 22.52 15.29
CA LEU A 698 19.89 21.89 14.70
C LEU A 698 18.89 21.48 15.80
N THR A 699 17.96 22.39 16.08
CA THR A 699 16.71 22.06 16.80
C THR A 699 15.85 21.12 15.95
N ALA A 700 15.01 20.32 16.59
CA ALA A 700 14.25 19.22 15.96
C ALA A 700 13.06 19.66 15.07
N THR A 701 13.28 20.60 14.15
CA THR A 701 12.27 21.17 13.23
C THR A 701 12.89 21.62 11.90
N ASP A 702 13.63 20.74 11.21
CA ASP A 702 14.13 21.05 9.86
C ASP A 702 13.97 19.86 8.88
N THR A 703 12.77 19.76 8.31
CA THR A 703 12.49 18.84 7.20
C THR A 703 12.97 19.44 5.89
N SER A 704 14.07 18.92 5.35
CA SER A 704 14.59 19.23 4.01
C SER A 704 13.44 19.26 2.97
N PRO A 705 13.18 20.41 2.30
CA PRO A 705 12.12 20.51 1.30
C PRO A 705 12.50 19.91 -0.06
N ARG A 706 13.57 19.09 -0.12
CA ARG A 706 14.05 18.42 -1.34
C ARG A 706 13.63 16.96 -1.47
N ASP A 707 13.22 16.33 -0.38
CA ASP A 707 12.96 14.88 -0.32
C ASP A 707 11.51 14.50 -0.64
N THR A 708 10.68 15.49 -1.03
CA THR A 708 9.27 15.31 -1.39
C THR A 708 8.95 16.11 -2.65
N ILE A 709 8.05 15.62 -3.52
CA ILE A 709 7.42 16.47 -4.55
C ILE A 709 6.36 17.34 -3.86
N VAL A 710 6.83 18.46 -3.32
CA VAL A 710 6.01 19.49 -2.70
C VAL A 710 5.16 20.18 -3.77
N GLY A 711 3.92 20.56 -3.45
CA GLY A 711 3.12 21.39 -4.36
C GLY A 711 3.79 22.76 -4.62
N SER A 712 3.40 23.46 -5.69
CA SER A 712 4.00 24.74 -6.13
C SER A 712 4.17 25.81 -5.03
N ASN A 713 3.39 25.70 -3.96
CA ASN A 713 3.31 26.66 -2.87
C ASN A 713 4.25 26.33 -1.69
N GLY A 714 4.82 25.13 -1.59
CA GLY A 714 5.68 24.73 -0.46
C GLY A 714 4.99 23.84 0.59
N ASP A 715 3.77 23.36 0.33
CA ASP A 715 2.98 22.56 1.28
C ASP A 715 2.93 21.06 0.97
N MET A 716 2.82 20.26 2.04
CA MET A 716 2.72 18.78 2.04
C MET A 716 1.46 18.20 1.36
N ARG A 717 0.58 19.02 0.77
CA ARG A 717 -0.72 18.59 0.25
C ARG A 717 -0.85 18.92 -1.23
N TYR A 718 -0.86 17.88 -2.07
CA TYR A 718 -1.23 18.01 -3.47
C TYR A 718 -2.73 18.34 -3.59
N PHE A 719 -3.00 19.42 -4.34
CA PHE A 719 -4.31 19.76 -4.89
C PHE A 719 -4.19 19.75 -6.41
N GLY A 720 -5.02 18.96 -7.09
CA GLY A 720 -4.98 18.82 -8.54
C GLY A 720 -5.90 19.81 -9.28
N PRO A 721 -5.80 19.91 -10.62
CA PRO A 721 -6.59 20.83 -11.45
C PRO A 721 -8.11 20.86 -11.24
N PRO A 722 -8.81 19.75 -10.88
CA PRO A 722 -10.23 19.79 -10.53
C PRO A 722 -10.57 20.75 -9.39
N SER A 723 -9.70 20.86 -8.38
CA SER A 723 -9.99 21.64 -7.17
C SER A 723 -10.09 23.14 -7.47
N GLY A 724 -11.04 23.85 -6.84
CA GLY A 724 -11.08 25.31 -6.88
C GLY A 724 -9.89 25.97 -6.18
N ILE A 725 -9.29 25.27 -5.20
CA ILE A 725 -8.06 25.68 -4.52
C ILE A 725 -6.89 25.82 -5.53
N SER A 726 -6.89 25.02 -6.61
CA SER A 726 -5.89 25.12 -7.68
C SER A 726 -5.96 26.43 -8.47
N LEU A 727 -7.11 27.14 -8.48
CA LEU A 727 -7.20 28.48 -9.09
C LEU A 727 -6.43 29.50 -8.25
N VAL A 728 -6.69 29.51 -6.94
CA VAL A 728 -6.10 30.42 -5.94
C VAL A 728 -4.57 30.40 -5.99
N SER A 729 -3.96 29.21 -6.12
CA SER A 729 -2.50 29.05 -6.26
C SER A 729 -1.90 29.61 -7.56
N THR A 730 -2.72 29.83 -8.60
CA THR A 730 -2.25 30.32 -9.92
C THR A 730 -2.48 31.80 -10.14
N THR A 731 -3.38 32.44 -9.39
CA THR A 731 -3.79 33.85 -9.61
C THR A 731 -2.99 34.88 -8.80
N THR A 732 -2.02 34.48 -7.98
CA THR A 732 -1.26 35.38 -7.09
C THR A 732 0.25 35.37 -7.38
N PRO A 733 0.83 36.47 -7.91
CA PRO A 733 2.28 36.58 -8.08
C PRO A 733 3.02 36.57 -6.74
N ARG A 734 4.03 35.71 -6.61
CA ARG A 734 4.77 35.50 -5.36
C ARG A 734 5.86 36.56 -5.20
N LYS A 735 5.71 37.51 -4.26
CA LYS A 735 6.84 38.33 -3.80
C LYS A 735 7.82 37.44 -3.03
N SER A 736 9.11 37.50 -3.37
CA SER A 736 10.15 36.72 -2.71
C SER A 736 10.56 37.36 -1.39
N GLY A 737 10.31 36.65 -0.28
CA GLY A 737 10.90 36.98 1.03
C GLY A 737 10.01 37.78 1.99
N GLN A 738 8.97 37.14 2.53
CA GLN A 738 8.53 37.29 3.93
C GLN A 738 7.43 36.25 4.25
N HIS A 739 7.29 35.92 5.54
CA HIS A 739 6.47 34.84 6.12
C HIS A 739 6.88 33.39 5.78
N THR A 740 7.08 32.59 6.84
CA THR A 740 7.01 31.14 6.81
C THR A 740 5.56 30.70 6.58
N PRO A 741 5.28 29.72 5.70
CA PRO A 741 3.93 29.15 5.59
C PRO A 741 3.52 28.40 6.87
N GLU A 742 2.40 28.80 7.46
CA GLU A 742 1.67 27.99 8.43
C GLU A 742 1.09 26.78 7.67
N SER A 743 1.80 25.65 7.72
CA SER A 743 1.53 24.57 6.78
C SER A 743 0.19 23.87 7.02
N TRP A 744 -0.47 23.53 5.91
CA TRP A 744 -1.84 22.99 5.85
C TRP A 744 -2.01 21.64 6.55
N SER A 745 -0.93 21.02 7.04
CA SER A 745 -0.89 19.75 7.74
C SER A 745 -0.86 19.84 9.27
N LYS A 746 -0.71 21.05 9.86
CA LYS A 746 -0.41 21.19 11.31
C LYS A 746 -1.62 21.20 12.25
N TRP A 747 -2.83 21.56 11.78
CA TRP A 747 -3.99 21.65 12.68
C TRP A 747 -4.42 20.27 13.23
N THR A 748 -4.54 20.19 14.55
CA THR A 748 -4.95 19.01 15.34
C THR A 748 -5.84 19.48 16.49
N HIS A 749 -6.87 18.72 16.85
CA HIS A 749 -7.73 19.07 17.98
C HIS A 749 -7.05 18.74 19.33
N PRO A 750 -7.21 19.55 20.40
CA PRO A 750 -6.58 19.27 21.70
C PRO A 750 -6.87 17.90 22.31
N SER A 751 -8.05 17.31 22.09
CA SER A 751 -8.39 15.94 22.53
C SER A 751 -7.81 14.81 21.64
N VAL A 752 -7.17 15.16 20.52
CA VAL A 752 -6.48 14.23 19.60
C VAL A 752 -4.96 14.45 19.61
N GLU A 753 -4.46 15.64 19.92
CA GLU A 753 -3.02 15.91 20.01
C GLU A 753 -2.26 14.99 20.98
N PRO A 754 -2.79 14.64 22.17
CA PRO A 754 -2.21 13.61 23.04
C PRO A 754 -1.97 12.28 22.32
N LEU A 755 -2.87 11.83 21.43
CA LEU A 755 -2.77 10.52 20.78
C LEU A 755 -1.45 10.31 20.01
N PHE A 756 -0.86 11.39 19.48
CA PHE A 756 0.41 11.36 18.75
C PHE A 756 1.65 11.34 19.66
N THR A 757 1.49 11.45 20.99
CA THR A 757 2.58 11.41 21.99
C THR A 757 2.37 10.33 23.06
N LYS A 758 1.14 10.14 23.52
CA LYS A 758 0.70 9.11 24.47
C LYS A 758 -0.77 8.75 24.17
N ARG A 759 -1.06 7.46 23.93
CA ARG A 759 -2.47 6.98 23.88
C ARG A 759 -3.14 7.28 25.23
N VAL A 760 -4.20 8.09 25.18
CA VAL A 760 -5.13 8.40 26.28
C VAL A 760 -6.52 8.13 25.73
N MET A 761 -7.35 7.44 26.51
CA MET A 761 -8.65 6.95 26.08
C MET A 761 -9.76 7.49 26.99
N GLU A 762 -10.84 7.98 26.40
CA GLU A 762 -12.04 8.41 27.12
C GLU A 762 -12.88 7.19 27.55
N PRO A 763 -13.39 7.13 28.79
CA PRO A 763 -14.33 6.07 29.18
C PRO A 763 -15.60 6.07 28.31
N LEU A 764 -16.11 4.87 28.01
CA LEU A 764 -17.42 4.74 27.39
C LEU A 764 -18.52 5.32 28.31
N PRO A 765 -19.58 5.94 27.76
CA PRO A 765 -20.66 6.52 28.55
C PRO A 765 -21.53 5.44 29.21
N SER A 766 -22.45 5.81 30.09
CA SER A 766 -23.36 4.83 30.73
C SER A 766 -24.23 4.09 29.68
N TRP A 767 -24.73 2.88 29.99
CA TRP A 767 -25.60 2.12 29.07
C TRP A 767 -26.75 2.95 28.50
N THR A 768 -27.49 3.67 29.34
CA THR A 768 -28.62 4.53 28.94
C THR A 768 -28.20 5.60 27.93
N GLU A 769 -27.02 6.17 28.16
CA GLU A 769 -26.44 7.26 27.36
C GLU A 769 -25.89 6.73 26.03
N ALA A 770 -25.16 5.62 26.05
CA ALA A 770 -24.66 4.92 24.87
C ALA A 770 -25.80 4.44 23.97
N PHE A 771 -26.85 3.85 24.56
CA PHE A 771 -28.05 3.42 23.84
C PHE A 771 -28.77 4.62 23.21
N SER A 772 -28.84 5.75 23.90
CA SER A 772 -29.44 6.99 23.39
C SER A 772 -28.65 7.55 22.20
N LEU A 773 -27.33 7.70 22.32
CA LEU A 773 -26.44 8.16 21.25
C LEU A 773 -26.45 7.25 20.01
N VAL A 774 -26.37 5.93 20.21
CA VAL A 774 -26.43 4.95 19.10
C VAL A 774 -27.81 4.96 18.42
N SER A 775 -28.90 5.15 19.18
CA SER A 775 -30.24 5.30 18.61
C SER A 775 -30.37 6.57 17.75
N GLU A 776 -29.80 7.70 18.19
CA GLU A 776 -29.79 8.95 17.41
C GLU A 776 -28.98 8.84 16.12
N PHE A 777 -27.84 8.13 16.15
CA PHE A 777 -27.07 7.82 14.94
C PHE A 777 -27.93 7.03 13.93
N PHE A 778 -28.62 5.98 14.37
CA PHE A 778 -29.48 5.18 13.50
C PHE A 778 -30.76 5.91 13.04
N ALA A 779 -31.26 6.86 13.83
CA ALA A 779 -32.42 7.68 13.47
C ALA A 779 -32.11 8.81 12.45
N HIS A 780 -30.83 9.19 12.27
CA HIS A 780 -30.48 10.40 11.54
C HIS A 780 -29.32 10.27 10.54
N GLU A 781 -28.19 9.68 10.96
CA GLU A 781 -26.97 9.61 10.15
C GLU A 781 -26.99 8.40 9.21
N HIS A 782 -27.58 7.30 9.67
CA HIS A 782 -27.65 6.04 8.93
C HIS A 782 -28.37 6.16 7.58
N GLN A 783 -29.34 7.06 7.45
CA GLN A 783 -30.03 7.38 6.20
C GLN A 783 -29.12 7.98 5.11
N VAL A 784 -27.98 8.56 5.51
CA VAL A 784 -26.97 9.16 4.62
C VAL A 784 -25.73 8.29 4.51
N PHE A 785 -25.44 7.50 5.55
CA PHE A 785 -24.30 6.60 5.69
C PHE A 785 -24.76 5.19 6.15
N PRO A 786 -25.32 4.36 5.24
CA PRO A 786 -25.90 3.05 5.58
C PRO A 786 -24.84 1.93 5.79
N CYS A 787 -23.84 2.21 6.64
CA CYS A 787 -22.65 1.38 6.78
C CYS A 787 -22.81 0.15 7.70
N PHE A 788 -23.78 0.16 8.61
CA PHE A 788 -23.99 -0.89 9.62
C PHE A 788 -25.39 -1.51 9.53
N ASN A 789 -25.59 -2.73 10.06
CA ASN A 789 -26.93 -3.27 10.29
C ASN A 789 -27.39 -2.88 11.70
N ALA A 790 -28.45 -2.07 11.82
CA ALA A 790 -28.88 -1.51 13.11
C ALA A 790 -29.24 -2.58 14.17
N PRO A 791 -30.03 -3.64 13.86
CA PRO A 791 -30.29 -4.72 14.82
C PRO A 791 -29.02 -5.43 15.32
N ALA A 792 -28.07 -5.75 14.43
CA ALA A 792 -26.81 -6.39 14.81
C ALA A 792 -25.94 -5.45 15.67
N PHE A 793 -25.87 -4.17 15.33
CA PHE A 793 -25.11 -3.17 16.08
C PHE A 793 -25.67 -2.98 17.50
N MET A 794 -27.00 -2.93 17.64
CA MET A 794 -27.67 -2.86 18.96
C MET A 794 -27.48 -4.13 19.78
N CYS A 795 -27.35 -5.30 19.14
CA CYS A 795 -26.99 -6.56 19.82
C CYS A 795 -25.54 -6.51 20.36
N LEU A 796 -24.59 -6.07 19.54
CA LEU A 796 -23.19 -5.86 19.97
C LEU A 796 -23.07 -4.80 21.08
N LEU A 797 -23.88 -3.74 21.03
CA LEU A 797 -23.98 -2.76 22.12
C LEU A 797 -24.47 -3.42 23.41
N GLY A 798 -25.49 -4.28 23.35
CA GLY A 798 -25.95 -5.07 24.50
C GLY A 798 -24.86 -5.97 25.08
N GLN A 799 -24.03 -6.59 24.24
CA GLN A 799 -22.88 -7.40 24.66
C GLN A 799 -21.78 -6.56 25.31
N GLN A 800 -21.52 -5.35 24.80
CA GLN A 800 -20.53 -4.41 25.34
C GLN A 800 -20.81 -4.01 26.79
N TYR A 801 -22.08 -3.85 27.17
CA TYR A 801 -22.48 -3.41 28.53
C TYR A 801 -22.94 -4.55 29.45
N SER A 802 -23.08 -5.78 28.95
CA SER A 802 -23.35 -6.98 29.76
C SER A 802 -22.08 -7.78 30.11
N GLY A 803 -20.91 -7.34 29.65
CA GLY A 803 -19.61 -7.97 29.94
C GLY A 803 -19.26 -9.17 29.04
N ALA A 804 -20.16 -9.57 28.13
CA ALA A 804 -19.96 -10.68 27.19
C ALA A 804 -19.35 -10.23 25.84
N CYS A 805 -18.49 -9.20 25.86
CA CYS A 805 -17.95 -8.58 24.65
C CYS A 805 -16.75 -9.36 24.09
N THR A 806 -16.64 -9.44 22.76
CA THR A 806 -15.44 -9.97 22.09
C THR A 806 -14.42 -8.86 21.87
N GLU A 807 -13.12 -9.17 22.06
CA GLU A 807 -12.03 -8.21 21.80
C GLU A 807 -11.83 -7.99 20.28
N SER A 808 -12.70 -7.16 19.69
CA SER A 808 -12.65 -6.79 18.28
C SER A 808 -12.23 -5.32 18.11
N PRO A 809 -11.01 -5.04 17.60
CA PRO A 809 -10.58 -3.67 17.29
C PRO A 809 -11.56 -2.98 16.32
N ALA A 810 -12.13 -3.73 15.39
CA ALA A 810 -13.13 -3.23 14.45
C ALA A 810 -14.44 -2.81 15.15
N TRP A 811 -14.90 -3.56 16.15
CA TRP A 811 -16.04 -3.17 16.98
C TRP A 811 -15.73 -1.92 17.81
N TRP A 812 -14.58 -1.88 18.50
CA TRP A 812 -14.17 -0.73 19.31
C TRP A 812 -14.13 0.58 18.50
N VAL A 813 -13.51 0.55 17.32
CA VAL A 813 -13.44 1.71 16.41
C VAL A 813 -14.82 2.07 15.88
N SER A 814 -15.67 1.09 15.54
CA SER A 814 -17.05 1.34 15.07
C SER A 814 -17.91 2.00 16.14
N LEU A 815 -17.90 1.47 17.37
CA LEU A 815 -18.66 2.00 18.50
C LEU A 815 -18.24 3.44 18.83
N ASN A 816 -16.94 3.67 19.01
CA ASN A 816 -16.44 5.00 19.33
C ASN A 816 -16.67 6.01 18.19
N SER A 817 -16.62 5.57 16.92
CA SER A 817 -17.01 6.43 15.78
C SER A 817 -18.48 6.83 15.82
N VAL A 818 -19.39 5.88 16.09
CA VAL A 818 -20.83 6.14 16.21
C VAL A 818 -21.14 7.09 17.36
N LEU A 819 -20.52 6.87 18.54
CA LEU A 819 -20.64 7.77 19.69
C LEU A 819 -20.11 9.18 19.36
N ALA A 820 -18.95 9.29 18.69
CA ALA A 820 -18.36 10.55 18.29
C ALA A 820 -19.25 11.35 17.33
N ILE A 821 -19.85 10.69 16.33
CA ILE A 821 -20.73 11.32 15.34
C ILE A 821 -22.04 11.81 16.02
N ALA A 822 -22.68 10.96 16.83
CA ALA A 822 -23.91 11.33 17.54
C ALA A 822 -23.67 12.46 18.56
N GLN A 823 -22.59 12.37 19.35
CA GLN A 823 -22.24 13.37 20.35
C GLN A 823 -21.89 14.72 19.71
N ARG A 824 -21.22 14.72 18.55
CA ARG A 824 -20.98 15.95 17.78
C ARG A 824 -22.29 16.62 17.36
N ARG A 825 -23.25 15.85 16.85
CA ARG A 825 -24.57 16.37 16.43
C ARG A 825 -25.31 17.04 17.59
N ARG A 826 -25.20 16.48 18.81
CA ARG A 826 -25.70 17.09 20.04
C ARG A 826 -24.92 18.35 20.43
N ALA A 827 -23.60 18.35 20.31
CA ALA A 827 -22.76 19.52 20.58
C ALA A 827 -23.12 20.71 19.69
N GLU A 828 -23.36 20.48 18.39
CA GLU A 828 -23.83 21.52 17.46
C GLU A 828 -25.25 22.03 17.79
N ALA A 829 -26.15 21.14 18.21
CA ALA A 829 -27.52 21.51 18.59
C ALA A 829 -27.59 22.27 19.93
N ALA A 830 -26.76 21.89 20.91
CA ALA A 830 -26.68 22.52 22.23
C ALA A 830 -25.71 23.72 22.29
N GLN A 831 -24.84 23.87 21.29
CA GLN A 831 -23.74 24.85 21.24
C GLN A 831 -22.77 24.77 22.45
N SER A 832 -22.53 23.54 22.96
CA SER A 832 -21.61 23.27 24.07
C SER A 832 -20.23 22.85 23.56
N ALA A 833 -19.19 23.52 24.06
CA ALA A 833 -17.80 23.17 23.76
C ALA A 833 -17.39 21.87 24.47
N GLU A 834 -17.89 21.64 25.68
CA GLU A 834 -17.65 20.42 26.48
C GLU A 834 -18.21 19.17 25.77
N ALA A 835 -19.38 19.32 25.14
CA ALA A 835 -19.97 18.27 24.31
C ALA A 835 -19.17 18.04 23.01
N GLU A 836 -18.55 19.07 22.45
CA GLU A 836 -17.69 18.98 21.26
C GLU A 836 -16.35 18.30 21.60
N ASP A 837 -15.73 18.67 22.72
CA ASP A 837 -14.55 18.02 23.28
C ASP A 837 -14.78 16.52 23.52
N LEU A 838 -15.93 16.14 24.09
CA LEU A 838 -16.31 14.74 24.30
C LEU A 838 -16.51 13.98 22.98
N ALA A 839 -17.08 14.63 21.96
CA ALA A 839 -17.18 14.04 20.62
C ALA A 839 -15.79 13.79 20.00
N TRP A 840 -14.85 14.73 20.19
CA TRP A 840 -13.46 14.56 19.77
C TRP A 840 -12.70 13.52 20.60
N ALA A 841 -13.02 13.34 21.88
CA ALA A 841 -12.45 12.31 22.73
C ALA A 841 -12.86 10.90 22.26
N TYR A 842 -14.14 10.68 21.93
CA TYR A 842 -14.58 9.44 21.27
C TYR A 842 -13.97 9.25 19.88
N ALA A 843 -13.74 10.31 19.11
CA ALA A 843 -13.00 10.20 17.84
C ALA A 843 -11.51 9.85 18.06
N SER A 844 -10.90 10.30 19.16
CA SER A 844 -9.55 9.93 19.59
C SER A 844 -9.48 8.43 19.92
N ASN A 845 -10.45 7.91 20.69
CA ASN A 845 -10.60 6.48 20.96
C ASN A 845 -10.71 5.63 19.69
N ALA A 846 -11.49 6.10 18.71
CA ALA A 846 -11.67 5.43 17.44
C ALA A 846 -10.38 5.49 16.59
N LEU A 847 -9.72 6.65 16.50
CA LEU A 847 -8.48 6.80 15.76
C LEU A 847 -7.35 5.93 16.34
N ALA A 848 -7.26 5.83 17.68
CA ALA A 848 -6.27 5.00 18.38
C ALA A 848 -6.32 3.52 17.97
N GLY A 849 -7.52 2.98 17.77
CA GLY A 849 -7.74 1.59 17.36
C GLY A 849 -7.50 1.31 15.86
N THR A 850 -7.39 2.34 15.01
CA THR A 850 -7.28 2.12 13.55
C THR A 850 -6.03 1.35 13.15
N TRP A 851 -4.92 1.45 13.89
CA TRP A 851 -3.71 0.67 13.62
C TRP A 851 -3.94 -0.83 13.76
N ASP A 852 -4.59 -1.27 14.83
CA ASP A 852 -4.95 -2.68 15.05
C ASP A 852 -5.99 -3.19 14.03
N VAL A 853 -6.89 -2.31 13.56
CA VAL A 853 -7.77 -2.63 12.44
C VAL A 853 -6.98 -2.85 11.14
N LEU A 854 -6.01 -1.99 10.83
CA LEU A 854 -5.21 -2.07 9.60
C LEU A 854 -4.20 -3.23 9.58
N MET A 855 -3.59 -3.54 10.72
CA MET A 855 -2.49 -4.52 10.81
C MET A 855 -2.95 -5.93 11.17
N ARG A 856 -4.12 -6.10 11.80
CA ARG A 856 -4.54 -7.38 12.42
C ARG A 856 -5.93 -7.86 11.99
N SER A 857 -6.74 -7.05 11.29
CA SER A 857 -8.18 -7.33 11.10
C SER A 857 -8.64 -7.30 9.63
N THR A 858 -8.86 -8.49 9.05
CA THR A 858 -9.34 -8.68 7.67
C THR A 858 -10.82 -9.05 7.60
N GLN A 859 -11.70 -8.22 8.17
CA GLN A 859 -13.14 -8.49 8.28
C GLN A 859 -14.01 -7.39 7.64
N LEU A 860 -15.29 -7.69 7.37
CA LEU A 860 -16.26 -6.68 6.90
C LEU A 860 -16.41 -5.53 7.90
N SER A 861 -16.47 -5.86 9.19
CA SER A 861 -16.46 -4.91 10.31
C SER A 861 -15.22 -4.01 10.30
N SER A 862 -14.07 -4.50 9.85
CA SER A 862 -12.84 -3.73 9.73
C SER A 862 -12.93 -2.64 8.66
N VAL A 863 -13.62 -2.91 7.55
CA VAL A 863 -13.92 -1.89 6.52
C VAL A 863 -14.95 -0.88 7.06
N GLN A 864 -16.03 -1.36 7.69
CA GLN A 864 -17.07 -0.52 8.28
C GLN A 864 -16.49 0.45 9.33
N ALA A 865 -15.59 -0.04 10.19
CA ALA A 865 -14.88 0.74 11.20
C ALA A 865 -14.09 1.89 10.59
N LEU A 866 -13.25 1.62 9.58
CA LEU A 866 -12.42 2.64 8.92
C LEU A 866 -13.27 3.69 8.19
N LEU A 867 -14.40 3.29 7.59
CA LEU A 867 -15.34 4.23 6.96
C LEU A 867 -16.05 5.12 7.99
N ALA A 868 -16.43 4.58 9.15
CA ALA A 868 -17.12 5.34 10.19
C ALA A 868 -16.23 6.44 10.79
N ILE A 869 -14.96 6.14 11.10
CA ILE A 869 -14.01 7.16 11.56
C ILE A 869 -13.63 8.14 10.43
N ALA A 870 -13.60 7.70 9.17
CA ALA A 870 -13.42 8.60 8.03
C ALA A 870 -14.60 9.58 7.84
N TRP A 871 -15.83 9.13 8.11
CA TRP A 871 -17.03 9.97 8.10
C TRP A 871 -17.02 11.00 9.22
N PHE A 872 -16.50 10.67 10.41
CA PHE A 872 -16.22 11.71 11.42
C PHE A 872 -15.22 12.75 10.86
N PHE A 873 -14.08 12.32 10.34
CA PHE A 873 -13.01 13.24 9.90
C PHE A 873 -13.34 14.09 8.65
N ILE A 874 -14.35 13.75 7.84
CA ILE A 874 -14.68 14.55 6.65
C ILE A 874 -15.21 15.95 7.01
N GLY A 875 -16.01 16.05 8.07
CA GLY A 875 -16.56 17.29 8.60
C GLY A 875 -15.68 17.93 9.68
N THR A 876 -14.40 18.14 9.40
CA THR A 876 -13.45 18.74 10.36
C THR A 876 -12.48 19.73 9.68
N PRO A 877 -11.80 20.62 10.43
CA PRO A 877 -10.75 21.50 9.88
C PRO A 877 -9.55 20.76 9.25
N ASN A 878 -9.44 19.44 9.43
CA ASN A 878 -8.36 18.64 8.86
C ASN A 878 -8.90 17.33 8.23
N PRO A 879 -9.38 17.35 6.96
CA PRO A 879 -9.93 16.17 6.29
C PRO A 879 -8.89 15.17 5.75
N GLN A 880 -7.59 15.39 5.98
CA GLN A 880 -6.53 14.49 5.48
C GLN A 880 -6.60 13.07 6.08
N PRO A 881 -6.93 12.85 7.37
CA PRO A 881 -7.19 11.51 7.89
C PRO A 881 -8.33 10.83 7.14
N SER A 882 -9.42 11.53 6.81
CA SER A 882 -10.54 10.97 6.04
C SER A 882 -10.09 10.42 4.68
N PHE A 883 -9.29 11.18 3.92
CA PHE A 883 -8.69 10.70 2.66
C PHE A 883 -7.82 9.45 2.83
N MET A 884 -6.98 9.41 3.88
CA MET A 884 -6.12 8.24 4.16
C MET A 884 -6.94 7.02 4.61
N LEU A 885 -7.95 7.23 5.47
CA LEU A 885 -8.81 6.20 6.05
C LEU A 885 -9.75 5.61 5.00
N VAL A 886 -10.34 6.41 4.10
CA VAL A 886 -11.10 5.93 2.93
C VAL A 886 -10.19 5.13 1.99
N GLY A 887 -9.00 5.64 1.66
CA GLY A 887 -8.05 4.90 0.83
C GLY A 887 -7.60 3.57 1.45
N CYS A 888 -7.48 3.51 2.78
CA CYS A 888 -7.25 2.27 3.51
C CYS A 888 -8.48 1.36 3.56
N ALA A 889 -9.69 1.89 3.74
CA ALA A 889 -10.92 1.11 3.70
C ALA A 889 -11.15 0.49 2.31
N VAL A 890 -10.86 1.21 1.23
CA VAL A 890 -10.86 0.68 -0.14
C VAL A 890 -9.83 -0.43 -0.30
N ARG A 891 -8.58 -0.26 0.17
CA ARG A 891 -7.57 -1.33 0.15
C ARG A 891 -7.97 -2.55 1.00
N LEU A 892 -8.63 -2.35 2.13
CA LEU A 892 -9.09 -3.44 2.99
C LEU A 892 -10.30 -4.17 2.36
N ALA A 893 -11.21 -3.44 1.72
CA ALA A 893 -12.28 -3.99 0.88
C ALA A 893 -11.76 -4.76 -0.34
N HIS A 894 -10.59 -4.37 -0.87
CA HIS A 894 -9.85 -5.19 -1.84
C HIS A 894 -9.35 -6.48 -1.19
N SER A 895 -8.67 -6.39 -0.04
CA SER A 895 -8.12 -7.54 0.72
C SER A 895 -9.19 -8.57 1.12
N ILE A 896 -10.39 -8.14 1.52
CA ILE A 896 -11.50 -9.04 1.92
C ILE A 896 -12.46 -9.40 0.78
N GLY A 897 -12.12 -9.07 -0.48
CA GLY A 897 -12.85 -9.50 -1.68
C GLY A 897 -14.21 -8.82 -1.96
N ILE A 898 -14.72 -7.91 -1.12
CA ILE A 898 -16.07 -7.32 -1.26
C ILE A 898 -16.24 -6.32 -2.44
N HIS A 899 -15.21 -6.19 -3.28
CA HIS A 899 -15.20 -5.42 -4.52
C HIS A 899 -15.54 -6.27 -5.76
N VAL A 900 -15.86 -7.56 -5.55
CA VAL A 900 -16.21 -8.56 -6.56
C VAL A 900 -17.54 -9.21 -6.18
N GLU A 901 -18.40 -9.46 -7.17
CA GLU A 901 -19.66 -10.19 -7.02
C GLU A 901 -19.41 -11.65 -6.63
N SER A 902 -19.78 -12.05 -5.42
CA SER A 902 -19.52 -13.40 -4.89
C SER A 902 -20.62 -14.40 -5.28
N GLN A 903 -20.22 -15.59 -5.71
CA GLN A 903 -21.11 -16.73 -5.99
C GLN A 903 -21.01 -17.85 -4.94
N ALA A 904 -20.46 -17.57 -3.75
CA ALA A 904 -20.32 -18.55 -2.68
C ALA A 904 -21.69 -18.96 -2.09
N PRO A 905 -22.07 -20.27 -2.08
CA PRO A 905 -23.37 -20.72 -1.58
C PRO A 905 -23.62 -20.52 -0.06
N SER A 906 -22.60 -20.10 0.69
CA SER A 906 -22.61 -20.02 2.16
C SER A 906 -22.94 -18.64 2.73
N VAL A 907 -23.02 -17.58 1.91
CA VAL A 907 -23.24 -16.20 2.36
C VAL A 907 -24.74 -15.86 2.34
N SER A 908 -25.26 -15.31 3.43
CA SER A 908 -26.69 -14.94 3.50
C SER A 908 -27.03 -13.75 2.58
N PRO A 909 -28.27 -13.65 2.03
CA PRO A 909 -28.65 -12.51 1.19
C PRO A 909 -28.51 -11.14 1.88
N ALA A 910 -28.76 -11.08 3.20
CA ALA A 910 -28.60 -9.86 3.98
C ALA A 910 -27.13 -9.44 4.12
N GLU A 911 -26.24 -10.41 4.35
CA GLU A 911 -24.79 -10.16 4.42
C GLU A 911 -24.20 -9.79 3.05
N ALA A 912 -24.64 -10.47 1.98
CA ALA A 912 -24.25 -10.12 0.61
C ALA A 912 -24.67 -8.69 0.24
N ASN A 913 -25.87 -8.25 0.65
CA ASN A 913 -26.32 -6.87 0.49
C ASN A 913 -25.45 -5.90 1.30
N MET A 914 -25.16 -6.20 2.58
CA MET A 914 -24.30 -5.35 3.41
C MET A 914 -22.87 -5.22 2.84
N ARG A 915 -22.28 -6.31 2.33
CA ARG A 915 -20.98 -6.29 1.64
C ARG A 915 -20.98 -5.33 0.43
N LYS A 916 -22.05 -5.33 -0.37
CA LYS A 916 -22.24 -4.37 -1.48
C LYS A 916 -22.39 -2.92 -0.98
N LYS A 917 -23.23 -2.68 0.02
CA LYS A 917 -23.45 -1.34 0.59
C LYS A 917 -22.13 -0.74 1.10
N VAL A 918 -21.40 -1.49 1.92
CA VAL A 918 -20.11 -1.06 2.50
C VAL A 918 -19.06 -0.76 1.43
N PHE A 919 -18.95 -1.57 0.37
CA PHE A 919 -18.06 -1.26 -0.75
C PHE A 919 -18.47 0.04 -1.47
N TRP A 920 -19.75 0.20 -1.82
CA TRP A 920 -20.22 1.38 -2.53
C TRP A 920 -20.15 2.67 -1.69
N ILE A 921 -20.31 2.60 -0.36
CA ILE A 921 -20.02 3.73 0.54
C ILE A 921 -18.55 4.17 0.40
N ALA A 922 -17.60 3.22 0.41
CA ALA A 922 -16.18 3.54 0.23
C ALA A 922 -15.91 4.22 -1.12
N ILE A 923 -16.56 3.78 -2.20
CA ILE A 923 -16.45 4.39 -3.52
C ILE A 923 -17.04 5.81 -3.55
N CYS A 924 -18.22 6.04 -2.98
CA CYS A 924 -18.84 7.36 -2.94
C CYS A 924 -17.93 8.39 -2.25
N LEU A 925 -17.35 8.04 -1.10
CA LEU A 925 -16.42 8.92 -0.36
C LEU A 925 -15.11 9.13 -1.13
N ASP A 926 -14.55 8.09 -1.75
CA ASP A 926 -13.33 8.16 -2.58
C ASP A 926 -13.53 9.12 -3.77
N ARG A 927 -14.67 9.04 -4.47
CA ARG A 927 -15.01 9.93 -5.60
C ARG A 927 -15.15 11.39 -5.17
N GLU A 928 -15.90 11.64 -4.12
CA GLU A 928 -16.20 12.99 -3.66
C GLU A 928 -14.95 13.72 -3.14
N LEU A 929 -14.15 13.05 -2.30
CA LEU A 929 -12.88 13.57 -1.81
C LEU A 929 -11.89 13.83 -2.97
N CYS A 930 -11.83 12.95 -3.96
CA CYS A 930 -10.94 13.09 -5.10
C CYS A 930 -11.34 14.24 -6.04
N LEU A 931 -12.63 14.48 -6.30
CA LEU A 931 -13.06 15.64 -7.09
C LEU A 931 -12.82 16.97 -6.35
N ARG A 932 -13.14 17.05 -5.05
CA ARG A 932 -12.90 18.25 -4.23
C ARG A 932 -11.41 18.63 -4.15
N THR A 933 -10.52 17.64 -4.06
CA THR A 933 -9.07 17.84 -3.92
C THR A 933 -8.27 17.73 -5.22
N GLY A 934 -8.86 17.22 -6.30
CA GLY A 934 -8.16 16.93 -7.56
C GLY A 934 -7.19 15.74 -7.50
N ARG A 935 -7.28 14.89 -6.48
CA ARG A 935 -6.43 13.69 -6.28
C ARG A 935 -6.94 12.49 -7.10
N PRO A 936 -6.08 11.51 -7.44
CA PRO A 936 -6.52 10.29 -8.09
C PRO A 936 -7.35 9.40 -7.15
N PRO A 937 -8.49 8.82 -7.60
CA PRO A 937 -9.25 7.84 -6.84
C PRO A 937 -8.50 6.54 -6.55
N CYS A 938 -8.83 5.88 -5.44
CA CYS A 938 -8.15 4.67 -4.96
C CYS A 938 -8.56 3.36 -5.68
N HIS A 939 -9.68 3.39 -6.40
CA HIS A 939 -10.20 2.28 -7.22
C HIS A 939 -10.61 2.81 -8.59
N ASP A 940 -10.54 2.00 -9.65
CA ASP A 940 -11.01 2.37 -11.00
C ASP A 940 -12.33 1.66 -11.32
N LEU A 941 -13.42 2.42 -11.44
CA LEU A 941 -14.74 1.84 -11.74
C LEU A 941 -14.85 1.24 -13.14
N ASN A 942 -13.93 1.60 -14.06
CA ASN A 942 -13.87 0.97 -15.38
C ASN A 942 -13.24 -0.44 -15.32
N ALA A 943 -12.77 -0.86 -14.14
CA ALA A 943 -12.26 -2.19 -13.81
C ALA A 943 -13.04 -2.83 -12.65
N ALA A 944 -14.27 -2.40 -12.36
CA ALA A 944 -15.08 -2.90 -11.25
C ALA A 944 -15.82 -4.22 -11.57
N TYR A 945 -15.94 -5.09 -10.58
CA TYR A 945 -16.52 -6.45 -10.70
C TYR A 945 -17.74 -6.66 -9.79
N ILE A 946 -18.40 -5.59 -9.33
CA ILE A 946 -19.57 -5.66 -8.46
C ILE A 946 -20.62 -4.61 -8.85
N VAL A 947 -21.88 -5.04 -9.00
CA VAL A 947 -22.94 -4.19 -9.55
C VAL A 947 -23.48 -3.23 -8.46
N PRO A 948 -23.82 -1.97 -8.79
CA PRO A 948 -24.58 -1.09 -7.90
C PRO A 948 -25.81 -1.78 -7.28
N PRO A 949 -26.03 -1.70 -5.95
CA PRO A 949 -27.19 -2.29 -5.28
C PRO A 949 -28.47 -1.48 -5.57
N MET A 950 -29.00 -1.59 -6.79
CA MET A 950 -30.19 -0.88 -7.28
C MET A 950 -31.51 -1.64 -7.04
N GLY A 951 -31.46 -2.71 -6.23
CA GLY A 951 -32.59 -3.61 -5.94
C GLY A 951 -33.58 -3.09 -4.90
N THR A 952 -34.43 -4.00 -4.39
CA THR A 952 -35.48 -3.71 -3.39
C THR A 952 -34.94 -2.91 -2.20
N LEU A 953 -35.56 -1.77 -1.96
CA LEU A 953 -35.17 -0.79 -0.94
C LEU A 953 -35.45 -1.31 0.47
N ASP A 954 -34.63 -0.88 1.42
CA ASP A 954 -34.93 -0.99 2.85
C ASP A 954 -35.74 0.26 3.25
N GLU A 955 -36.88 0.07 3.96
CA GLU A 955 -37.75 1.19 4.37
C GLU A 955 -37.01 2.16 5.31
N THR A 956 -35.97 1.70 6.02
CA THR A 956 -35.16 2.55 6.90
C THR A 956 -34.21 3.50 6.17
N GLU A 957 -34.00 3.31 4.86
CA GLU A 957 -33.08 4.08 4.01
C GLU A 957 -33.80 5.07 3.07
N ILE A 958 -35.12 5.23 3.24
CA ILE A 958 -35.96 6.14 2.43
C ILE A 958 -36.28 7.39 3.25
N ILE A 959 -35.89 8.57 2.75
CA ILE A 959 -36.41 9.83 3.25
C ILE A 959 -37.71 10.19 2.52
N LYS A 960 -38.62 10.88 3.21
CA LYS A 960 -39.80 11.51 2.58
C LYS A 960 -39.58 13.02 2.56
N THR A 961 -39.68 13.65 1.40
CA THR A 961 -39.59 15.13 1.31
C THR A 961 -40.88 15.77 1.84
N VAL A 962 -40.83 17.07 2.11
CA VAL A 962 -42.02 17.89 2.45
C VAL A 962 -43.10 17.83 1.35
N GLU A 963 -42.70 17.50 0.12
CA GLU A 963 -43.56 17.35 -1.07
C GLU A 963 -44.12 15.92 -1.22
N GLY A 964 -43.79 15.00 -0.30
CA GLY A 964 -44.25 13.60 -0.32
C GLY A 964 -43.45 12.66 -1.23
N LEU A 965 -42.30 13.09 -1.77
CA LEU A 965 -41.43 12.24 -2.59
C LEU A 965 -40.60 11.29 -1.70
N GLU A 966 -40.59 10.01 -2.05
CA GLU A 966 -39.77 8.98 -1.40
C GLU A 966 -38.42 8.84 -2.11
N LEU A 967 -37.33 9.21 -1.44
CA LEU A 967 -35.98 9.25 -2.00
C LEU A 967 -35.02 8.37 -1.18
N ASN A 968 -34.29 7.48 -1.85
CA ASN A 968 -33.16 6.76 -1.24
C ASN A 968 -31.86 7.54 -1.53
N LEU A 969 -31.30 8.21 -0.52
CA LEU A 969 -30.15 9.09 -0.70
C LEU A 969 -28.89 8.35 -1.18
N PHE A 970 -28.66 7.14 -0.67
CA PHE A 970 -27.48 6.35 -1.01
C PHE A 970 -27.49 5.88 -2.48
N LYS A 971 -28.65 5.53 -3.03
CA LYS A 971 -28.83 5.29 -4.47
C LYS A 971 -28.43 6.51 -5.30
N GLY A 972 -28.86 7.71 -4.89
CA GLY A 972 -28.47 8.97 -5.51
C GLY A 972 -26.96 9.21 -5.48
N GLN A 973 -26.33 8.98 -4.31
CA GLN A 973 -24.88 9.06 -4.15
C GLN A 973 -24.14 8.08 -5.08
N ILE A 974 -24.59 6.83 -5.21
CA ILE A 974 -23.98 5.83 -6.11
C ILE A 974 -24.05 6.28 -7.56
N GLN A 975 -25.23 6.68 -8.03
CA GLN A 975 -25.42 7.14 -9.41
C GLN A 975 -24.53 8.37 -9.71
N LEU A 976 -24.43 9.32 -8.78
CA LEU A 976 -23.57 10.49 -8.92
C LEU A 976 -22.08 10.11 -8.87
N ALA A 977 -21.67 9.19 -7.99
CA ALA A 977 -20.28 8.72 -7.86
C ALA A 977 -19.76 8.03 -9.14
N VAL A 978 -20.63 7.31 -9.87
CA VAL A 978 -20.30 6.78 -11.20
C VAL A 978 -19.99 7.92 -12.19
N ILE A 979 -20.82 8.97 -12.22
CA ILE A 979 -20.58 10.15 -13.07
C ILE A 979 -19.29 10.87 -12.65
N GLN A 980 -19.06 11.07 -11.35
CA GLN A 980 -17.83 11.66 -10.81
C GLN A 980 -16.57 10.85 -11.19
N SER A 981 -16.68 9.53 -11.36
CA SER A 981 -15.58 8.68 -11.86
C SER A 981 -15.24 9.01 -13.31
N ALA A 982 -16.26 9.12 -14.18
CA ALA A 982 -16.09 9.49 -15.57
C ALA A 982 -15.52 10.92 -15.70
N ILE A 983 -15.99 11.88 -14.89
CA ILE A 983 -15.44 13.24 -14.82
C ILE A 983 -13.92 13.23 -14.57
N TYR A 984 -13.44 12.41 -13.63
CA TYR A 984 -12.00 12.29 -13.39
C TYR A 984 -11.27 11.59 -14.56
N GLN A 985 -11.80 10.47 -15.06
CA GLN A 985 -11.17 9.69 -16.13
C GLN A 985 -11.05 10.49 -17.45
N ASP A 986 -12.15 11.11 -17.89
CA ASP A 986 -12.30 11.70 -19.22
C ASP A 986 -11.70 13.11 -19.34
N LEU A 987 -11.73 13.90 -18.25
CA LEU A 987 -11.29 15.31 -18.27
C LEU A 987 -9.99 15.58 -17.51
N HIS A 988 -9.59 14.70 -16.60
CA HIS A 988 -8.52 15.00 -15.62
C HIS A 988 -7.45 13.91 -15.48
N SER A 989 -7.61 12.73 -16.09
CA SER A 989 -6.52 11.77 -16.21
C SER A 989 -5.50 12.24 -17.24
N GLY A 990 -4.22 11.96 -17.01
CA GLY A 990 -3.11 12.28 -17.93
C GLY A 990 -3.13 11.54 -19.28
N LYS A 991 -4.27 10.96 -19.66
CA LYS A 991 -4.54 10.27 -20.93
C LYS A 991 -5.52 11.04 -21.83
N ALA A 992 -6.21 12.07 -21.32
CA ALA A 992 -7.24 12.81 -22.04
C ALA A 992 -6.64 13.66 -23.19
N PRO A 993 -7.05 13.47 -24.46
CA PRO A 993 -6.55 14.27 -25.57
C PRO A 993 -7.22 15.65 -25.62
N PRO A 994 -6.47 16.76 -25.71
CA PRO A 994 -7.01 18.12 -25.57
C PRO A 994 -7.98 18.55 -26.68
N THR A 995 -8.10 17.78 -27.76
CA THR A 995 -8.96 18.08 -28.91
C THR A 995 -10.42 17.65 -28.76
N CYS A 996 -10.79 16.85 -27.75
CA CYS A 996 -12.18 16.40 -27.55
C CYS A 996 -12.88 16.94 -26.28
N ILE A 997 -12.18 17.73 -25.46
CA ILE A 997 -12.65 18.19 -24.14
C ILE A 997 -14.06 18.80 -24.20
N ALA A 998 -14.35 19.64 -25.21
CA ALA A 998 -15.64 20.30 -25.34
C ALA A 998 -16.84 19.36 -25.59
N ASP A 999 -16.60 18.17 -26.14
CA ASP A 999 -17.64 17.17 -26.41
C ASP A 999 -17.79 16.19 -25.24
N SER A 1000 -16.68 15.81 -24.59
CA SER A 1000 -16.70 15.10 -23.29
C SER A 1000 -17.41 15.92 -22.20
N VAL A 1001 -17.19 17.24 -22.16
CA VAL A 1001 -17.89 18.17 -21.26
C VAL A 1001 -19.39 18.21 -21.54
N ALA A 1002 -19.81 18.21 -22.81
CA ALA A 1002 -21.23 18.19 -23.16
C ALA A 1002 -21.93 16.89 -22.74
N ASP A 1003 -21.30 15.72 -22.98
CA ASP A 1003 -21.82 14.41 -22.55
C ASP A 1003 -21.88 14.28 -21.02
N LEU A 1004 -20.85 14.73 -20.29
CA LEU A 1004 -20.84 14.70 -18.83
C LEU A 1004 -21.86 15.66 -18.20
N LEU A 1005 -22.08 16.84 -18.79
CA LEU A 1005 -23.16 17.74 -18.37
C LEU A 1005 -24.55 17.14 -18.64
N GLN A 1006 -24.75 16.46 -19.78
CA GLN A 1006 -26.01 15.76 -20.06
C GLN A 1006 -26.26 14.60 -19.08
N LYS A 1007 -25.22 13.85 -18.70
CA LYS A 1007 -25.30 12.78 -17.68
C LYS A 1007 -25.67 13.35 -16.31
N LEU A 1008 -25.08 14.49 -15.91
CA LEU A 1008 -25.42 15.20 -14.68
C LEU A 1008 -26.89 15.67 -14.69
N GLU A 1009 -27.34 16.34 -15.75
CA GLU A 1009 -28.71 16.85 -15.84
C GLU A 1009 -29.75 15.71 -15.91
N ASN A 1010 -29.45 14.61 -16.60
CA ASN A 1010 -30.29 13.40 -16.58
C ASN A 1010 -30.42 12.85 -15.14
N TRP A 1011 -29.31 12.76 -14.39
CA TRP A 1011 -29.34 12.34 -12.99
C TRP A 1011 -30.20 13.29 -12.13
N ARG A 1012 -30.11 14.61 -12.34
CA ARG A 1012 -30.93 15.58 -11.61
C ARG A 1012 -32.43 15.37 -11.88
N ILE A 1013 -32.81 15.17 -13.14
CA ILE A 1013 -34.18 14.94 -13.58
C ILE A 1013 -34.72 13.59 -13.06
N GLU A 1014 -33.91 12.52 -13.09
CA GLU A 1014 -34.32 11.18 -12.63
C GLU A 1014 -34.39 11.06 -11.11
N PHE A 1015 -33.45 11.67 -10.38
CA PHE A 1015 -33.31 11.50 -8.94
C PHE A 1015 -34.11 12.51 -8.12
N ALA A 1016 -34.23 13.76 -8.56
CA ALA A 1016 -34.86 14.83 -7.79
C ALA A 1016 -35.49 15.94 -8.65
N PRO A 1017 -36.54 15.62 -9.43
CA PRO A 1017 -37.12 16.53 -10.43
C PRO A 1017 -37.72 17.84 -9.87
N THR A 1018 -38.16 17.87 -8.61
CA THR A 1018 -38.74 19.09 -7.97
C THR A 1018 -37.70 20.09 -7.48
N LEU A 1019 -36.42 19.68 -7.38
CA LEU A 1019 -35.33 20.54 -6.98
C LEU A 1019 -34.75 21.29 -8.19
N THR A 1020 -35.52 22.32 -8.55
CA THR A 1020 -35.12 23.48 -9.35
C THR A 1020 -34.43 24.53 -8.47
N HIS A 1021 -33.87 25.57 -9.09
CA HIS A 1021 -33.17 26.66 -8.40
C HIS A 1021 -34.05 27.36 -7.35
N ASP A 1022 -35.33 27.59 -7.67
CA ASP A 1022 -36.29 28.27 -6.79
C ASP A 1022 -36.77 27.41 -5.60
N SER A 1023 -36.53 26.10 -5.63
CA SER A 1023 -36.97 25.16 -4.58
C SER A 1023 -35.99 25.04 -3.40
N ALA A 1024 -34.80 25.63 -3.48
CA ALA A 1024 -33.72 25.46 -2.50
C ALA A 1024 -34.19 25.70 -1.05
N GLY A 1025 -34.92 26.78 -0.80
CA GLY A 1025 -35.42 27.19 0.53
C GLY A 1025 -36.45 26.29 1.20
N ARG A 1026 -36.68 25.06 0.71
CA ARG A 1026 -37.59 24.05 1.29
C ARG A 1026 -36.93 22.70 1.60
N CYS A 1027 -35.61 22.59 1.43
CA CYS A 1027 -34.87 21.33 1.63
C CYS A 1027 -34.21 21.25 3.02
N GLU A 1028 -34.92 20.73 4.02
CA GLU A 1028 -34.39 20.62 5.40
C GLU A 1028 -33.40 19.45 5.61
N HIS A 1029 -33.42 18.42 4.75
CA HIS A 1029 -32.64 17.21 4.99
C HIS A 1029 -31.16 17.35 4.60
N HIS A 1030 -30.27 17.31 5.59
CA HIS A 1030 -28.83 17.47 5.44
C HIS A 1030 -28.19 16.57 4.36
N GLY A 1031 -28.52 15.28 4.30
CA GLY A 1031 -28.00 14.36 3.27
C GLY A 1031 -28.48 14.69 1.85
N LEU A 1032 -29.61 15.38 1.70
CA LEU A 1032 -30.12 15.86 0.42
C LEU A 1032 -29.41 17.16 0.02
N MET A 1033 -29.21 18.11 0.94
CA MET A 1033 -28.33 19.28 0.73
C MET A 1033 -26.94 18.86 0.25
N ARG A 1034 -26.34 17.85 0.92
CA ARG A 1034 -25.01 17.30 0.61
C ARG A 1034 -24.89 16.82 -0.84
N LEU A 1035 -25.93 16.18 -1.36
CA LEU A 1035 -26.02 15.78 -2.77
C LEU A 1035 -26.03 16.99 -3.71
N TYR A 1036 -26.69 18.10 -3.37
CA TYR A 1036 -26.64 19.32 -4.21
C TYR A 1036 -25.27 19.97 -4.26
N PHE A 1037 -24.56 20.07 -3.14
CA PHE A 1037 -23.17 20.54 -3.16
C PHE A 1037 -22.30 19.63 -4.04
N SER A 1038 -22.42 18.31 -3.91
CA SER A 1038 -21.68 17.36 -4.76
C SER A 1038 -22.07 17.45 -6.25
N TYR A 1039 -23.35 17.71 -6.56
CA TYR A 1039 -23.86 17.93 -7.92
C TYR A 1039 -23.31 19.22 -8.55
N TYR A 1040 -23.54 20.37 -7.92
CA TYR A 1040 -23.10 21.66 -8.46
C TYR A 1040 -21.56 21.77 -8.49
N ASN A 1041 -20.84 21.11 -7.58
CA ASN A 1041 -19.40 20.94 -7.68
C ASN A 1041 -19.00 20.15 -8.93
N ALA A 1042 -19.69 19.04 -9.25
CA ALA A 1042 -19.43 18.28 -10.46
C ALA A 1042 -19.68 19.11 -11.74
N VAL A 1043 -20.77 19.89 -11.79
CA VAL A 1043 -21.07 20.84 -12.88
C VAL A 1043 -19.94 21.88 -13.03
N ILE A 1044 -19.44 22.44 -11.93
CA ILE A 1044 -18.31 23.38 -11.91
C ILE A 1044 -17.02 22.72 -12.42
N VAL A 1045 -16.67 21.53 -11.92
CA VAL A 1045 -15.44 20.82 -12.31
C VAL A 1045 -15.43 20.50 -13.81
N VAL A 1046 -16.53 19.95 -14.32
CA VAL A 1046 -16.72 19.63 -15.74
C VAL A 1046 -16.61 20.89 -16.60
N SER A 1047 -17.37 21.93 -16.25
CA SER A 1047 -17.41 23.16 -17.04
C SER A 1047 -16.09 23.96 -16.98
N ARG A 1048 -15.36 23.87 -15.85
CA ARG A 1048 -14.01 24.43 -15.71
C ARG A 1048 -12.96 23.69 -16.53
N ALA A 1049 -13.11 22.39 -16.79
CA ALA A 1049 -12.13 21.65 -17.61
C ALA A 1049 -12.00 22.25 -19.03
N HIS A 1050 -13.13 22.65 -19.63
CA HIS A 1050 -13.15 23.33 -20.94
C HIS A 1050 -12.78 24.82 -20.85
N SER A 1051 -13.14 25.50 -19.76
CA SER A 1051 -12.94 26.96 -19.59
C SER A 1051 -11.69 27.34 -18.77
N LEU A 1052 -10.78 26.41 -18.46
CA LEU A 1052 -9.68 26.61 -17.51
C LEU A 1052 -8.78 27.82 -17.83
N THR A 1053 -8.52 28.08 -19.11
CA THR A 1053 -7.72 29.24 -19.55
C THR A 1053 -8.37 30.56 -19.20
N TYR A 1054 -9.71 30.65 -19.22
CA TYR A 1054 -10.46 31.84 -18.85
C TYR A 1054 -10.31 32.16 -17.36
N TRP A 1055 -10.34 31.15 -16.49
CA TRP A 1055 -10.21 31.35 -15.05
C TRP A 1055 -8.77 31.68 -14.63
N VAL A 1056 -7.78 31.07 -15.26
CA VAL A 1056 -6.36 31.13 -14.84
C VAL A 1056 -5.54 32.22 -15.56
N SER A 1057 -5.78 32.48 -16.85
CA SER A 1057 -4.97 33.44 -17.61
C SER A 1057 -5.36 34.89 -17.30
N PRO A 1058 -4.43 35.77 -16.88
CA PRO A 1058 -4.74 37.19 -16.67
C PRO A 1058 -5.22 37.86 -17.96
N ASN A 1059 -4.49 37.65 -19.06
CA ASN A 1059 -4.67 38.38 -20.33
C ASN A 1059 -5.66 37.66 -21.28
N HIS A 1060 -6.79 37.19 -20.76
CA HIS A 1060 -7.78 36.47 -21.56
C HIS A 1060 -8.76 37.46 -22.25
N PRO A 1061 -9.10 37.29 -23.53
CA PRO A 1061 -10.10 38.14 -24.19
C PRO A 1061 -11.47 38.08 -23.49
N ALA A 1062 -12.19 39.20 -23.56
CA ALA A 1062 -13.51 39.39 -22.96
C ALA A 1062 -14.50 38.28 -23.37
N ALA A 1063 -15.43 37.94 -22.47
CA ALA A 1063 -16.31 36.78 -22.63
C ALA A 1063 -17.12 36.79 -23.94
N SER A 1064 -17.50 37.97 -24.44
CA SER A 1064 -18.22 38.15 -25.72
C SER A 1064 -17.45 37.68 -26.96
N ALA A 1065 -16.11 37.66 -26.91
CA ALA A 1065 -15.25 37.20 -28.00
C ALA A 1065 -14.99 35.68 -28.01
N LEU A 1066 -15.58 34.93 -27.06
CA LEU A 1066 -15.33 33.50 -26.90
C LEU A 1066 -16.27 32.62 -27.74
N PRO A 1067 -15.82 31.42 -28.18
CA PRO A 1067 -16.68 30.41 -28.81
C PRO A 1067 -17.92 30.10 -27.95
N SER A 1068 -19.07 29.82 -28.58
CA SER A 1068 -20.34 29.57 -27.87
C SER A 1068 -20.19 28.51 -26.78
N LYS A 1069 -19.75 27.29 -27.12
CA LYS A 1069 -19.52 26.19 -26.15
C LYS A 1069 -18.69 26.61 -24.93
N MET A 1070 -17.74 27.55 -25.09
CA MET A 1070 -16.91 28.04 -23.99
C MET A 1070 -17.65 29.09 -23.13
N ARG A 1071 -18.45 29.97 -23.74
CA ARG A 1071 -19.37 30.84 -23.00
C ARG A 1071 -20.40 30.03 -22.22
N ASP A 1072 -21.00 29.01 -22.85
CA ASP A 1072 -21.96 28.10 -22.21
C ASP A 1072 -21.31 27.40 -20.99
N SER A 1073 -20.05 27.00 -21.11
CA SER A 1073 -19.27 26.43 -20.00
C SER A 1073 -18.98 27.44 -18.89
N ILE A 1074 -18.70 28.71 -19.21
CA ILE A 1074 -18.52 29.77 -18.21
C ILE A 1074 -19.85 30.04 -17.48
N GLU A 1075 -20.96 30.14 -18.21
CA GLU A 1075 -22.29 30.39 -17.63
C GLU A 1075 -22.76 29.25 -16.72
N ASN A 1076 -22.47 27.99 -17.08
CA ASN A 1076 -22.68 26.84 -16.20
C ASN A 1076 -21.86 26.92 -14.90
N CYS A 1077 -20.62 27.44 -14.95
CA CYS A 1077 -19.84 27.68 -13.74
C CYS A 1077 -20.49 28.75 -12.85
N LEU A 1078 -20.97 29.85 -13.45
CA LEU A 1078 -21.60 30.96 -12.71
C LEU A 1078 -22.90 30.52 -12.04
N ASN A 1079 -23.79 29.86 -12.78
CA ASN A 1079 -25.09 29.46 -12.23
C ASN A 1079 -24.99 28.34 -11.19
N ALA A 1080 -24.06 27.38 -11.35
CA ALA A 1080 -23.75 26.43 -10.30
C ALA A 1080 -23.12 27.11 -9.07
N SER A 1081 -22.28 28.13 -9.26
CA SER A 1081 -21.69 28.89 -8.14
C SER A 1081 -22.73 29.68 -7.35
N ARG A 1082 -23.70 30.31 -8.03
CA ARG A 1082 -24.85 30.97 -7.40
C ARG A 1082 -25.67 29.99 -6.57
N CYS A 1083 -25.96 28.79 -7.10
CA CYS A 1083 -26.67 27.75 -6.36
C CYS A 1083 -25.92 27.33 -5.09
N ILE A 1084 -24.60 27.11 -5.17
CA ILE A 1084 -23.76 26.75 -4.02
C ILE A 1084 -23.81 27.85 -2.95
N ILE A 1085 -23.81 29.13 -3.34
CA ILE A 1085 -23.93 30.25 -2.40
C ILE A 1085 -25.31 30.29 -1.74
N GLU A 1086 -26.41 30.24 -2.49
CA GLU A 1086 -27.75 30.26 -1.88
C GLU A 1086 -28.00 29.02 -1.00
N LEU A 1087 -27.55 27.83 -1.41
CA LEU A 1087 -27.58 26.63 -0.58
C LEU A 1087 -26.73 26.78 0.70
N SER A 1088 -25.63 27.54 0.67
CA SER A 1088 -24.79 27.77 1.85
C SER A 1088 -25.51 28.60 2.91
N LYS A 1089 -26.36 29.56 2.50
CA LYS A 1089 -27.17 30.39 3.39
C LYS A 1089 -28.25 29.60 4.14
N LEU A 1090 -28.65 28.43 3.64
CA LEU A 1090 -29.65 27.56 4.26
C LEU A 1090 -29.10 26.68 5.38
N ILE A 1091 -27.78 26.59 5.54
CA ILE A 1091 -27.14 25.76 6.56
C ILE A 1091 -26.93 26.62 7.81
N PRO A 1092 -27.55 26.30 8.97
CA PRO A 1092 -27.29 27.04 10.20
C PRO A 1092 -25.80 27.09 10.53
N VAL A 1093 -25.28 28.27 10.90
CA VAL A 1093 -23.85 28.47 11.22
C VAL A 1093 -23.38 27.57 12.39
N THR A 1094 -24.31 27.14 13.24
CA THR A 1094 -24.08 26.17 14.33
C THR A 1094 -23.71 24.76 13.84
N ARG A 1095 -24.06 24.37 12.60
CA ARG A 1095 -23.69 23.06 12.02
C ARG A 1095 -22.26 23.05 11.47
N LYS A 1096 -21.29 23.34 12.34
CA LYS A 1096 -19.87 23.53 12.02
C LYS A 1096 -19.31 22.42 11.13
N SER A 1097 -19.60 21.16 11.43
CA SER A 1097 -19.05 20.00 10.71
C SER A 1097 -19.68 19.78 9.34
N PHE A 1098 -20.95 20.12 9.14
CA PHE A 1098 -21.56 20.10 7.82
C PHE A 1098 -20.90 21.16 6.92
N HIS A 1099 -20.67 22.37 7.45
CA HIS A 1099 -19.88 23.39 6.74
C HIS A 1099 -18.48 22.89 6.41
N TRP A 1100 -17.75 22.28 7.35
CA TRP A 1100 -16.40 21.73 7.11
C TRP A 1100 -16.35 20.61 6.07
N ASP A 1101 -17.39 19.77 5.98
CA ASP A 1101 -17.50 18.76 4.90
C ASP A 1101 -17.57 19.46 3.53
N ILE A 1102 -18.52 20.38 3.35
CA ILE A 1102 -18.72 21.01 2.04
C ILE A 1102 -17.70 22.09 1.68
N ILE A 1103 -16.99 22.71 2.64
CA ILE A 1103 -16.33 24.03 2.54
C ILE A 1103 -15.54 24.31 1.24
N SER A 1104 -14.85 23.31 0.71
CA SER A 1104 -14.12 23.38 -0.57
C SER A 1104 -14.98 23.76 -1.79
N ILE A 1105 -16.29 23.52 -1.71
CA ILE A 1105 -17.28 23.75 -2.76
C ILE A 1105 -17.74 25.22 -2.74
N PRO A 1106 -18.22 25.81 -1.62
CA PRO A 1106 -18.37 27.26 -1.49
C PRO A 1106 -17.10 28.06 -1.79
N MET A 1107 -15.91 27.59 -1.38
CA MET A 1107 -14.63 28.24 -1.75
C MET A 1107 -14.47 28.34 -3.27
N SER A 1108 -14.79 27.26 -3.99
CA SER A 1108 -14.72 27.22 -5.46
C SER A 1108 -15.70 28.21 -6.10
N ALA A 1109 -16.94 28.29 -5.59
CA ALA A 1109 -17.97 29.20 -6.07
C ALA A 1109 -17.61 30.68 -5.86
N VAL A 1110 -17.10 31.03 -4.68
CA VAL A 1110 -16.63 32.39 -4.36
C VAL A 1110 -15.52 32.85 -5.32
N VAL A 1111 -14.51 32.00 -5.55
CA VAL A 1111 -13.38 32.33 -6.44
C VAL A 1111 -13.87 32.55 -7.88
N ILE A 1112 -14.80 31.73 -8.37
CA ILE A 1112 -15.41 31.87 -9.71
C ILE A 1112 -16.15 33.22 -9.85
N LEU A 1113 -17.02 33.56 -8.90
CA LEU A 1113 -17.82 34.78 -8.96
C LEU A 1113 -16.98 36.05 -8.78
N CYS A 1114 -15.98 36.04 -7.89
CA CYS A 1114 -15.03 37.15 -7.76
C CYS A 1114 -14.20 37.36 -9.04
N ILE A 1115 -13.70 36.29 -9.68
CA ILE A 1115 -12.98 36.40 -10.95
C ILE A 1115 -13.88 36.96 -12.06
N MET A 1116 -15.16 36.56 -12.11
CA MET A 1116 -16.12 37.09 -13.09
C MET A 1116 -16.41 38.58 -12.86
N ALA A 1117 -16.66 39.00 -11.62
CA ALA A 1117 -16.93 40.41 -11.29
C ALA A 1117 -15.71 41.31 -11.50
N ILE A 1118 -14.48 40.82 -11.35
CA ILE A 1118 -13.25 41.54 -11.74
C ILE A 1118 -13.17 41.71 -13.27
N ARG A 1119 -13.51 40.66 -14.05
CA ARG A 1119 -13.40 40.66 -15.52
C ARG A 1119 -14.56 41.35 -16.24
N ASN A 1120 -15.72 41.47 -15.61
CA ASN A 1120 -16.91 42.12 -16.16
C ASN A 1120 -17.72 42.81 -15.04
N PRO A 1121 -17.23 43.93 -14.48
CA PRO A 1121 -17.89 44.61 -13.36
C PRO A 1121 -19.23 45.28 -13.73
N MET A 1122 -19.50 45.46 -15.02
CA MET A 1122 -20.78 45.98 -15.55
C MET A 1122 -21.81 44.88 -15.85
N ASN A 1123 -21.58 43.64 -15.42
CA ASN A 1123 -22.58 42.58 -15.50
C ASN A 1123 -23.74 42.86 -14.52
N GLU A 1124 -24.97 42.80 -15.01
CA GLU A 1124 -26.22 43.02 -14.25
C GLU A 1124 -26.25 42.24 -12.92
N PHE A 1125 -25.75 41.01 -12.92
CA PHE A 1125 -25.70 40.16 -11.73
C PHE A 1125 -24.58 40.51 -10.75
N ALA A 1126 -23.51 41.20 -11.16
CA ALA A 1126 -22.28 41.33 -10.38
C ALA A 1126 -22.48 42.00 -9.01
N THR A 1127 -23.39 42.99 -8.92
CA THR A 1127 -23.71 43.64 -7.63
C THR A 1127 -24.40 42.67 -6.65
N ASN A 1128 -25.23 41.75 -7.14
CA ASN A 1128 -25.92 40.77 -6.30
C ASN A 1128 -25.06 39.53 -6.01
N ASP A 1129 -24.25 39.10 -6.98
CA ASP A 1129 -23.24 38.06 -6.80
C ASP A 1129 -22.24 38.48 -5.70
N MET A 1130 -21.78 39.73 -5.69
CA MET A 1130 -20.88 40.24 -4.63
C MET A 1130 -21.55 40.33 -3.26
N ARG A 1131 -22.79 40.81 -3.16
CA ARG A 1131 -23.53 40.78 -1.89
C ARG A 1131 -23.59 39.35 -1.32
N SER A 1132 -23.94 38.39 -2.15
CA SER A 1132 -24.11 36.98 -1.77
C SER A 1132 -22.80 36.26 -1.46
N VAL A 1133 -21.68 36.68 -2.09
CA VAL A 1133 -20.32 36.27 -1.67
C VAL A 1133 -19.98 36.81 -0.27
N GLY A 1134 -20.40 38.04 0.06
CA GLY A 1134 -20.22 38.63 1.39
C GLY A 1134 -20.79 37.77 2.52
N ASP A 1135 -22.02 37.26 2.33
CA ASP A 1135 -22.68 36.35 3.28
C ASP A 1135 -21.83 35.09 3.56
N VAL A 1136 -21.25 34.50 2.51
CA VAL A 1136 -20.39 33.30 2.62
C VAL A 1136 -19.02 33.63 3.21
N MET A 1137 -18.48 34.82 2.97
CA MET A 1137 -17.26 35.31 3.65
C MET A 1137 -17.47 35.49 5.16
N HIS A 1138 -18.69 35.80 5.61
CA HIS A 1138 -19.01 35.80 7.03
C HIS A 1138 -18.97 34.38 7.63
N ILE A 1139 -19.61 33.40 6.97
CA ILE A 1139 -19.55 31.98 7.37
C ILE A 1139 -18.09 31.49 7.47
N PHE A 1140 -17.25 31.81 6.49
CA PHE A 1140 -15.82 31.44 6.52
C PHE A 1140 -15.06 32.10 7.68
N LYS A 1141 -15.41 33.35 8.04
CA LYS A 1141 -14.83 34.04 9.19
C LYS A 1141 -15.23 33.36 10.50
N THR A 1142 -16.50 33.09 10.71
CA THR A 1142 -16.97 32.41 11.93
C THR A 1142 -16.37 31.02 12.10
N LEU A 1143 -16.17 30.27 11.01
CA LEU A 1143 -15.53 28.94 11.07
C LEU A 1143 -14.04 29.00 11.40
N ASP A 1144 -13.29 29.99 10.91
CA ASP A 1144 -11.87 30.12 11.25
C ASP A 1144 -11.68 30.66 12.68
N GLU A 1145 -12.52 31.62 13.10
CA GLU A 1145 -12.57 32.13 14.48
C GLU A 1145 -12.96 31.06 15.50
N ALA A 1146 -13.76 30.06 15.11
CA ALA A 1146 -14.20 28.98 15.99
C ALA A 1146 -13.16 27.87 16.25
N TYR A 1147 -12.10 27.77 15.44
CA TYR A 1147 -11.11 26.68 15.55
C TYR A 1147 -9.64 27.13 15.56
N GLY A 1148 -9.33 28.31 15.01
CA GLY A 1148 -7.99 28.91 15.00
C GLY A 1148 -6.94 28.18 14.15
N SER A 1149 -6.04 28.95 13.53
CA SER A 1149 -4.83 28.42 12.85
C SER A 1149 -5.10 27.27 11.87
N THR A 1150 -6.22 27.33 11.15
CA THR A 1150 -6.64 26.28 10.22
C THR A 1150 -6.11 26.55 8.80
N TYR A 1151 -6.37 25.66 7.84
CA TYR A 1151 -6.09 25.98 6.43
C TYR A 1151 -7.06 27.05 5.87
N LEU A 1152 -8.23 27.23 6.50
CA LEU A 1152 -9.20 28.26 6.13
C LEU A 1152 -8.59 29.65 6.30
N THR A 1153 -7.81 29.92 7.36
CA THR A 1153 -7.09 31.18 7.57
C THR A 1153 -6.32 31.68 6.33
N GLN A 1154 -5.69 30.76 5.58
CA GLN A 1154 -4.90 31.11 4.39
C GLN A 1154 -5.77 31.23 3.12
N VAL A 1155 -6.75 30.34 2.94
CA VAL A 1155 -7.68 30.40 1.79
C VAL A 1155 -8.61 31.61 1.89
N GLN A 1156 -9.09 31.92 3.10
CA GLN A 1156 -9.92 33.07 3.42
C GLN A 1156 -9.20 34.39 3.09
N LYS A 1157 -7.92 34.56 3.44
CA LYS A 1157 -7.12 35.74 3.07
C LYS A 1157 -7.13 36.00 1.56
N VAL A 1158 -7.01 34.95 0.73
CA VAL A 1158 -7.06 35.13 -0.74
C VAL A 1158 -8.50 35.35 -1.23
N CYS A 1159 -9.49 34.66 -0.67
CA CYS A 1159 -10.90 34.90 -1.00
C CYS A 1159 -11.34 36.34 -0.66
N GLN A 1160 -10.89 36.87 0.48
CA GLN A 1160 -11.11 38.26 0.91
C GLN A 1160 -10.44 39.26 -0.03
N GLU A 1161 -9.18 39.04 -0.44
CA GLU A 1161 -8.49 39.96 -1.37
C GLU A 1161 -9.07 39.89 -2.79
N LEU A 1162 -9.54 38.73 -3.24
CA LEU A 1162 -10.31 38.59 -4.48
C LEU A 1162 -11.66 39.30 -4.39
N TYR A 1163 -12.40 39.11 -3.28
CA TYR A 1163 -13.67 39.78 -3.01
C TYR A 1163 -13.52 41.30 -2.95
N ARG A 1164 -12.51 41.81 -2.24
CA ARG A 1164 -12.22 43.24 -2.13
C ARG A 1164 -11.95 43.88 -3.50
N LYS A 1165 -11.18 43.20 -4.37
CA LYS A 1165 -10.95 43.65 -5.76
C LYS A 1165 -12.23 43.64 -6.59
N ALA A 1166 -13.00 42.55 -6.51
CA ALA A 1166 -14.25 42.40 -7.25
C ALA A 1166 -15.30 43.45 -6.84
N HIS A 1167 -15.51 43.63 -5.54
CA HIS A 1167 -16.41 44.63 -4.97
C HIS A 1167 -15.99 46.06 -5.37
N TYR A 1168 -14.70 46.39 -5.28
CA TYR A 1168 -14.17 47.68 -5.71
C TYR A 1168 -14.35 47.93 -7.22
N ALA A 1169 -14.14 46.91 -8.06
CA ALA A 1169 -14.35 47.02 -9.50
C ALA A 1169 -15.81 47.32 -9.84
N VAL A 1170 -16.75 46.58 -9.25
CA VAL A 1170 -18.20 46.78 -9.42
C VAL A 1170 -18.63 48.17 -8.93
N GLN A 1171 -18.20 48.59 -7.73
CA GLN A 1171 -18.50 49.93 -7.20
C GLN A 1171 -17.95 51.05 -8.09
N SER A 1172 -16.72 50.90 -8.58
CA SER A 1172 -16.07 51.92 -9.44
C SER A 1172 -16.76 52.05 -10.80
N SER A 1173 -17.18 50.93 -11.41
CA SER A 1173 -17.92 50.92 -12.67
C SER A 1173 -19.33 51.51 -12.52
N ASN A 1174 -20.04 51.16 -11.45
CA ASN A 1174 -21.33 51.77 -11.13
C ASN A 1174 -21.20 53.29 -10.91
N ALA A 1175 -20.17 53.76 -10.22
CA ALA A 1175 -19.90 55.19 -10.04
C ALA A 1175 -19.63 55.92 -11.38
N GLN A 1176 -18.95 55.27 -12.33
CA GLN A 1176 -18.73 55.82 -13.67
C GLN A 1176 -20.02 55.89 -14.49
N SER A 1177 -20.92 54.90 -14.39
CA SER A 1177 -22.22 54.94 -15.11
C SER A 1177 -23.17 56.04 -14.63
N VAL A 1178 -23.08 56.44 -13.36
CA VAL A 1178 -23.86 57.57 -12.80
C VAL A 1178 -23.32 58.91 -13.32
N GLY A 1179 -22.04 58.99 -13.71
CA GLY A 1179 -21.39 60.20 -14.21
C GLY A 1179 -21.79 60.65 -15.62
N SER A 1180 -22.62 59.90 -16.35
CA SER A 1180 -22.94 60.15 -17.76
C SER A 1180 -24.34 60.72 -18.06
N ILE A 1181 -25.08 61.22 -17.05
CA ILE A 1181 -26.38 61.88 -17.25
C ILE A 1181 -26.30 63.35 -16.83
N ASN A 1182 -26.37 64.25 -17.81
CA ASN A 1182 -26.36 65.70 -17.58
C ASN A 1182 -27.77 66.23 -17.25
N VAL A 1183 -27.92 66.76 -16.03
CA VAL A 1183 -28.70 67.95 -15.64
C VAL A 1183 -30.10 68.14 -16.24
N GLU A 1184 -31.14 68.05 -15.40
CA GLU A 1184 -32.03 69.20 -15.08
C GLU A 1184 -32.87 68.97 -13.81
N THR A 1185 -33.07 70.02 -13.02
CA THR A 1185 -33.85 70.05 -11.75
C THR A 1185 -35.19 70.75 -11.97
N PRO A 1186 -36.28 70.44 -11.23
CA PRO A 1186 -36.53 71.23 -9.99
C PRO A 1186 -37.39 70.61 -8.85
N ALA A 1187 -37.11 71.10 -7.62
CA ALA A 1187 -38.04 71.50 -6.54
C ALA A 1187 -39.14 70.55 -5.95
N LEU A 1188 -38.86 70.04 -4.74
CA LEU A 1188 -39.57 70.31 -3.46
C LEU A 1188 -41.12 70.41 -3.41
N GLN A 1189 -41.76 69.58 -2.56
CA GLN A 1189 -42.63 70.07 -1.45
C GLN A 1189 -43.00 69.01 -0.37
N ASP A 1190 -42.26 69.07 0.75
CA ASP A 1190 -42.72 69.18 2.16
C ASP A 1190 -44.02 68.51 2.72
N ASN A 1191 -43.80 67.61 3.70
CA ASN A 1191 -44.28 67.66 5.12
C ASN A 1191 -45.55 66.92 5.67
N GLN A 1192 -45.42 66.53 6.95
CA GLN A 1192 -46.42 66.16 8.00
C GLN A 1192 -47.16 64.78 7.86
N LYS A 1193 -47.15 63.85 8.85
CA LYS A 1193 -47.53 63.82 10.31
C LYS A 1193 -49.05 63.55 10.54
N GLU A 1194 -49.55 62.82 11.54
CA GLU A 1194 -48.96 62.17 12.74
C GLU A 1194 -49.90 61.08 13.38
N SER A 1195 -49.33 60.00 13.96
CA SER A 1195 -49.94 59.11 15.01
C SER A 1195 -51.20 58.25 14.65
N HIS A 1196 -51.61 57.17 15.33
CA HIS A 1196 -51.22 56.52 16.62
C HIS A 1196 -51.58 55.00 16.59
N GLN A 1197 -50.75 54.12 17.20
CA GLN A 1197 -51.08 52.80 17.83
C GLN A 1197 -51.77 51.67 16.99
N THR A 1198 -51.48 50.36 17.12
CA THR A 1198 -50.87 49.57 18.23
C THR A 1198 -50.24 48.23 17.75
N HIS A 1199 -49.27 47.73 18.53
CA HIS A 1199 -48.84 46.31 18.72
C HIS A 1199 -48.23 45.41 17.61
N HIS A 1200 -47.00 44.97 17.93
CA HIS A 1200 -46.39 43.62 17.83
C HIS A 1200 -45.65 43.10 16.57
N THR A 1201 -44.39 42.75 16.88
CA THR A 1201 -43.52 41.67 16.36
C THR A 1201 -42.81 41.81 15.01
N ASP A 1202 -41.59 41.25 15.02
CA ASP A 1202 -40.66 40.87 13.96
C ASP A 1202 -40.11 41.95 13.00
N ASN A 1203 -38.82 42.27 13.19
CA ASN A 1203 -37.84 42.07 12.13
C ASN A 1203 -36.40 41.94 12.67
N MET A 1204 -35.53 41.27 11.89
CA MET A 1204 -34.12 41.09 12.21
C MET A 1204 -33.25 42.23 11.66
N PHE A 1205 -32.20 42.55 12.42
CA PHE A 1205 -31.04 43.40 12.12
C PHE A 1205 -30.82 43.87 10.67
N GLU A 1206 -30.89 45.18 10.46
CA GLU A 1206 -30.15 45.84 9.38
C GLU A 1206 -28.64 45.85 9.68
N PHE A 1207 -27.81 45.70 8.64
CA PHE A 1207 -26.35 45.63 8.77
C PHE A 1207 -25.70 47.00 8.50
N ASN A 1208 -25.10 47.60 9.53
CA ASN A 1208 -24.45 48.91 9.44
C ASN A 1208 -22.93 48.76 9.18
N LEU A 1209 -22.45 49.23 8.02
CA LEU A 1209 -21.04 49.11 7.62
C LEU A 1209 -20.09 49.95 8.49
N ASP A 1210 -20.51 51.12 8.98
CA ASP A 1210 -19.65 52.07 9.70
C ASP A 1210 -19.12 51.48 11.03
N ALA A 1211 -19.83 50.50 11.59
CA ALA A 1211 -19.42 49.78 12.79
C ALA A 1211 -18.28 48.77 12.54
N PHE A 1212 -18.09 48.31 11.30
CA PHE A 1212 -17.08 47.32 10.96
C PHE A 1212 -15.68 47.93 10.91
N GLU A 1213 -15.54 49.12 10.30
CA GLU A 1213 -14.24 49.80 10.17
C GLU A 1213 -13.64 50.26 11.52
N GLN A 1214 -14.47 50.57 12.50
CA GLN A 1214 -14.04 51.11 13.80
C GLN A 1214 -13.50 50.05 14.79
N SER A 1215 -13.51 48.77 14.43
CA SER A 1215 -13.26 47.65 15.36
C SER A 1215 -11.84 47.03 15.30
N MET A 1216 -10.94 47.50 14.42
CA MET A 1216 -9.61 46.89 14.25
C MET A 1216 -8.53 47.46 15.21
N PRO A 1217 -7.85 46.63 16.02
CA PRO A 1217 -6.98 47.10 17.11
C PRO A 1217 -5.51 47.37 16.73
N TYR A 1218 -5.21 47.78 15.49
CA TYR A 1218 -3.86 48.27 15.11
C TYR A 1218 -3.88 49.36 14.03
N PRO A 1219 -3.40 50.58 14.31
CA PRO A 1219 -3.11 51.57 13.28
C PRO A 1219 -1.72 51.34 12.68
N LEU A 1220 -1.65 51.08 11.36
CA LEU A 1220 -0.40 51.08 10.60
C LEU A 1220 -0.43 52.21 9.54
N PRO A 1221 0.69 52.89 9.24
CA PRO A 1221 0.65 54.16 8.52
C PRO A 1221 0.39 54.01 7.01
N MET A 1222 -0.21 55.03 6.41
CA MET A 1222 -0.17 55.25 4.97
C MET A 1222 1.28 55.50 4.50
N VAL A 1223 1.96 54.45 4.02
CA VAL A 1223 3.18 54.59 3.20
C VAL A 1223 2.84 54.14 1.79
N TRP A 1224 2.84 55.10 0.87
CA TRP A 1224 2.58 54.86 -0.55
C TRP A 1224 3.90 54.52 -1.26
N ASP A 1225 4.01 53.29 -1.74
CA ASP A 1225 4.90 52.94 -2.87
C ASP A 1225 4.13 52.03 -3.82
N LEU A 1226 3.21 52.65 -4.57
CA LEU A 1226 2.51 52.03 -5.68
C LEU A 1226 3.37 52.14 -6.93
N ASP A 1227 4.11 51.06 -7.26
CA ASP A 1227 4.64 50.88 -8.60
C ASP A 1227 3.46 50.78 -9.58
N THR A 1228 3.25 51.84 -10.35
CA THR A 1228 2.13 51.99 -11.28
C THR A 1228 2.30 51.18 -12.56
N SER A 1229 3.47 50.58 -12.81
CA SER A 1229 3.78 49.86 -14.06
C SER A 1229 2.93 48.61 -14.31
N LEU A 1230 2.35 48.01 -13.27
CA LEU A 1230 1.50 46.82 -13.41
C LEU A 1230 0.05 47.16 -13.82
N TRP A 1231 -0.44 48.37 -13.52
CA TRP A 1231 -1.86 48.73 -13.66
C TRP A 1231 -2.30 49.02 -15.10
N THR A 1232 -1.37 49.43 -15.97
CA THR A 1232 -1.59 49.62 -17.42
C THR A 1232 -1.55 48.32 -18.24
N SER A 1233 -1.65 47.16 -17.57
CA SER A 1233 -1.75 45.84 -18.22
C SER A 1233 -3.05 45.07 -17.90
N ILE A 1234 -3.89 45.63 -17.04
CA ILE A 1234 -5.16 45.04 -16.55
C ILE A 1234 -6.37 45.93 -16.92
N ILE A 1235 -6.13 47.12 -17.46
CA ILE A 1235 -7.08 48.00 -18.16
C ILE A 1235 -6.68 48.03 -19.63
#